data_AF-A0A420D7S6-F1
#
_entry.id   AF-A0A420D7S6-F1
#
_cell.length_a   1.000
_cell.length_b   1.000
_cell.length_c   1.000
_cell.angle_alpha   90.00
_cell.angle_beta   90.00
_cell.angle_gamma   90.00
#
_symmetry.space_group_name_H-M   'P 1'
#
loop_
_entity.id
_entity.type
_entity.pdbx_description
1 polymer ?
#
loop_
_entity_poly.entity_id
_entity_poly.type
_entity_poly.pdbx_seq_one_letter_code
_entity_poly.pdbx_strand_id
1 'polypeptide(L)'
;MKKFWLIFILAFLKLNAQTYSLTGKVTDENNNPLENITISLMKQKDSAIINYIGTSKSGNFSIKIPPQNEASFLQISEDKFKAFSRKFESIHQNENLGTIKLSKELVTNIEEVKVTVSPIKIKKDTVEYNASSLKVKPDSKIDDLVKEIPGAEIDADGKITVNGKSVSKIHINGKPLFDKNGKIELETIPANIIKKIQVTTSKTKEEEFTGRAPITDSLTVNFEMNPKNKVGVTSNIRLGYGSDERYDGAIFFTKINQDSRLSLAAGSNNINAGLSGKTGSGAGIFSTTIVNATYSNKFDNFDLDRLNANYYERNSETFSKSARTTFLPDYKLDRNTERTGDRDLRRLGFSANSILKLDKFTNIIFNSNFNNNTTESTSDNQSVTLRDDVLLNSSSGYVKQKSVNNGFSQSLGITRKFQKERRTFSASVSSNVMDNSGTDYNLTTTIFHQSPEENDYRNQRSVSKNQNTDFSFNARYDEPVSDSAIVSTEITYKSLSLKNDRKVHDFDTVTGEFSTFNSLLSNTINQDINSLYAVMGYDLNKTKFRFFFNANLEINNNDFHSFFNNDNIDFRKNFIFPNYNTRFVYKFSSSKSLELSNQSDFTAPQMTALNPYIDLSNPLLTTQGNPDLKSTWRNTSSIYFVNKNLPKHITYSTSLKFSYTENNVSDFSYYDDTGRQFRTFANISGNKTLSWDSRFSKTYKWDKNEFRISPSFLTSYTHRKGFVDGVQYTNTIYNIAPKMIVRLNLRDILDLTGSANLNYNFSNYTNYRVDKTRAAQQNYTIGMVNYFLKSNLYFSNDINVTKNNNISAGFNRTSYFWNASVNYKFYKKQMTLRFNINDVLNQRQNAIRNIRDNYIEDREELVLKRYFMLSLMMNLNKFGGKKS
;
A
#
# COMPACT_ATOMS: atom_id res chain seq x y z
N MET A 1 -17.94 -29.73 11.73
CA MET A 1 -18.84 -29.52 10.58
C MET A 1 -20.15 -28.81 10.94
N LYS A 2 -20.81 -29.09 12.08
CA LYS A 2 -22.08 -28.42 12.47
C LYS A 2 -21.99 -26.89 12.75
N LYS A 3 -20.82 -26.33 13.09
CA LYS A 3 -20.62 -24.88 13.26
C LYS A 3 -20.39 -24.09 11.96
N PHE A 4 -20.00 -24.76 10.87
CA PHE A 4 -19.81 -24.13 9.54
C PHE A 4 -21.14 -23.88 8.82
N TRP A 5 -22.16 -24.71 9.13
CA TRP A 5 -23.50 -24.59 8.55
C TRP A 5 -24.28 -23.37 9.06
N LEU A 6 -24.05 -22.93 10.30
CA LEU A 6 -24.72 -21.74 10.83
C LEU A 6 -24.29 -20.44 10.12
N ILE A 7 -23.03 -20.37 9.68
CA ILE A 7 -22.48 -19.23 8.92
C ILE A 7 -22.96 -19.26 7.46
N PHE A 8 -23.17 -20.46 6.89
CA PHE A 8 -23.71 -20.61 5.54
C PHE A 8 -25.21 -20.28 5.48
N ILE A 9 -25.98 -20.57 6.54
CA ILE A 9 -27.42 -20.27 6.62
C ILE A 9 -27.68 -18.76 6.78
N LEU A 10 -26.80 -18.03 7.46
CA LEU A 10 -26.87 -16.55 7.55
C LEU A 10 -26.58 -15.84 6.21
N ALA A 11 -25.89 -16.50 5.27
CA ALA A 11 -25.62 -15.95 3.94
C ALA A 11 -26.81 -16.06 2.96
N PHE A 12 -27.85 -16.84 3.29
CA PHE A 12 -29.00 -17.10 2.41
C PHE A 12 -30.33 -16.45 2.85
N LEU A 13 -30.32 -15.61 3.89
CA LEU A 13 -31.49 -14.79 4.23
C LEU A 13 -31.69 -13.70 3.15
N LYS A 14 -32.45 -14.04 2.12
CA LYS A 14 -33.05 -13.05 1.20
C LYS A 14 -34.08 -12.23 1.97
N LEU A 15 -33.65 -11.13 2.57
CA LEU A 15 -34.54 -10.06 2.98
C LEU A 15 -35.11 -9.40 1.72
N ASN A 16 -36.28 -9.87 1.29
CA ASN A 16 -37.08 -9.22 0.26
C ASN A 16 -37.70 -7.95 0.83
N ALA A 17 -36.95 -6.84 0.80
CA ALA A 17 -37.56 -5.52 0.96
C ALA A 17 -38.26 -5.17 -0.36
N GLN A 18 -39.56 -4.87 -0.33
CA GLN A 18 -40.27 -4.30 -1.48
C GLN A 18 -39.55 -3.02 -1.92
N THR A 19 -39.31 -2.88 -3.23
CA THR A 19 -38.70 -1.67 -3.81
C THR A 19 -39.55 -1.17 -4.95
N TYR A 20 -39.81 0.14 -4.96
CA TYR A 20 -40.54 0.83 -6.01
C TYR A 20 -39.56 1.54 -6.96
N SER A 21 -39.97 1.78 -8.19
CA SER A 21 -39.18 2.50 -9.20
C SER A 21 -39.84 3.82 -9.57
N LEU A 22 -39.09 4.93 -9.49
CA LEU A 22 -39.44 6.13 -10.23
C LEU A 22 -38.71 6.07 -11.58
N THR A 23 -39.45 6.19 -12.68
CA THR A 23 -38.92 6.07 -14.04
C THR A 23 -39.22 7.34 -14.83
N GLY A 24 -38.43 7.62 -15.87
CA GLY A 24 -38.70 8.75 -16.76
C GLY A 24 -37.58 8.95 -17.77
N LYS A 25 -37.67 10.03 -18.55
CA LYS A 25 -36.69 10.43 -19.56
C LYS A 25 -36.35 11.91 -19.40
N VAL A 26 -35.08 12.28 -19.50
CA VAL A 26 -34.63 13.68 -19.44
C VAL A 26 -34.16 14.13 -20.82
N THR A 27 -34.67 15.26 -21.29
CA THR A 27 -34.28 15.86 -22.57
C THR A 27 -33.99 17.35 -22.41
N ASP A 28 -33.32 17.95 -23.39
CA ASP A 28 -33.31 19.41 -23.54
C ASP A 28 -34.66 19.92 -24.11
N GLU A 29 -34.76 21.24 -24.30
CA GLU A 29 -35.92 21.91 -24.89
C GLU A 29 -36.26 21.40 -26.30
N ASN A 30 -35.24 20.94 -27.06
CA ASN A 30 -35.35 20.42 -28.41
C ASN A 30 -35.62 18.90 -28.46
N ASN A 31 -35.96 18.28 -27.34
CA ASN A 31 -36.18 16.83 -27.18
C ASN A 31 -34.92 15.96 -27.38
N ASN A 32 -33.72 16.54 -27.41
CA ASN A 32 -32.50 15.74 -27.43
C ASN A 32 -32.30 15.07 -26.07
N PRO A 33 -32.04 13.75 -26.01
CA PRO A 33 -31.81 13.06 -24.76
C PRO A 33 -30.54 13.58 -24.08
N LEU A 34 -30.64 13.86 -22.77
CA LEU A 34 -29.49 14.30 -21.98
C LEU A 34 -28.89 13.09 -21.24
N GLU A 35 -27.64 12.75 -21.57
CA GLU A 35 -26.87 11.66 -20.94
C GLU A 35 -26.14 12.12 -19.68
N ASN A 36 -26.01 11.24 -18.68
CA ASN A 36 -25.27 11.46 -17.43
C ASN A 36 -25.76 12.63 -16.57
N ILE A 37 -27.01 13.08 -16.75
CA ILE A 37 -27.65 14.03 -15.86
C ILE A 37 -27.91 13.36 -14.53
N THR A 38 -27.47 14.00 -13.44
CA THR A 38 -27.67 13.46 -12.09
C THR A 38 -29.11 13.72 -11.65
N ILE A 39 -29.78 12.62 -11.31
CA ILE A 39 -31.13 12.59 -10.74
C ILE A 39 -30.99 12.09 -9.31
N SER A 40 -31.37 12.90 -8.32
CA SER A 40 -31.25 12.59 -6.90
C SER A 40 -32.59 12.75 -6.19
N LEU A 41 -33.08 11.70 -5.55
CA LEU A 41 -34.19 11.75 -4.61
C LEU A 41 -33.64 12.00 -3.21
N MET A 42 -34.19 12.99 -2.51
CA MET A 42 -33.71 13.45 -1.20
C MET A 42 -34.88 13.63 -0.23
N LYS A 43 -34.65 13.38 1.06
CA LYS A 43 -35.62 13.67 2.12
C LYS A 43 -35.83 15.19 2.23
N GLN A 44 -37.06 15.63 2.40
CA GLN A 44 -37.35 17.07 2.56
C GLN A 44 -36.81 17.61 3.89
N LYS A 45 -36.92 16.85 4.97
CA LYS A 45 -36.55 17.27 6.35
C LYS A 45 -35.10 17.75 6.47
N ASP A 46 -34.17 17.01 5.88
CA ASP A 46 -32.73 17.20 6.12
C ASP A 46 -31.87 17.13 4.85
N SER A 47 -32.52 17.07 3.67
CA SER A 47 -31.84 16.92 2.38
C SER A 47 -30.94 15.69 2.31
N ALA A 48 -31.16 14.68 3.15
CA ALA A 48 -30.44 13.41 3.05
C ALA A 48 -30.82 12.69 1.75
N ILE A 49 -29.82 12.22 1.00
CA ILE A 49 -30.05 11.52 -0.26
C ILE A 49 -30.70 10.16 0.03
N ILE A 50 -31.87 9.92 -0.57
CA ILE A 50 -32.55 8.62 -0.57
C ILE A 50 -31.95 7.73 -1.64
N ASN A 51 -31.82 8.22 -2.89
CA ASN A 51 -31.18 7.52 -4.00
C ASN A 51 -30.77 8.54 -5.09
N TYR A 52 -29.87 8.17 -5.99
CA TYR A 52 -29.55 8.95 -7.18
C TYR A 52 -29.01 8.07 -8.31
N ILE A 53 -29.23 8.51 -9.55
CA ILE A 53 -28.76 7.83 -10.77
C ILE A 53 -28.36 8.86 -11.82
N GLY A 54 -27.52 8.45 -12.76
CA GLY A 54 -27.29 9.19 -14.01
C GLY A 54 -28.29 8.74 -15.07
N THR A 55 -28.73 9.66 -15.93
CA THR A 55 -29.49 9.30 -17.14
C THR A 55 -28.64 8.50 -18.11
N SER A 56 -29.28 7.56 -18.82
CA SER A 56 -28.65 6.79 -19.91
C SER A 56 -28.44 7.64 -21.18
N LYS A 57 -27.79 7.07 -22.20
CA LYS A 57 -27.61 7.72 -23.53
C LYS A 57 -28.91 8.17 -24.19
N SER A 58 -30.00 7.44 -23.94
CA SER A 58 -31.33 7.80 -24.45
C SER A 58 -32.08 8.74 -23.50
N GLY A 59 -31.45 9.31 -22.48
CA GLY A 59 -32.05 10.19 -21.48
C GLY A 59 -32.87 9.45 -20.42
N ASN A 60 -33.04 8.13 -20.54
CA ASN A 60 -33.90 7.36 -19.63
C ASN A 60 -33.26 7.16 -18.26
N PHE A 61 -34.09 7.12 -17.23
CA PHE A 61 -33.70 6.86 -15.85
C PHE A 61 -34.70 5.94 -15.14
N SER A 62 -34.22 5.15 -14.18
CA SER A 62 -35.03 4.26 -13.33
C SER A 62 -34.41 4.16 -11.94
N ILE A 63 -34.90 4.96 -11.00
CA ILE A 63 -34.40 5.03 -9.63
C ILE A 63 -35.20 4.07 -8.74
N LYS A 64 -34.54 3.01 -8.24
CA LYS A 64 -35.17 1.98 -7.40
C LYS A 64 -35.03 2.33 -5.92
N ILE A 65 -36.13 2.60 -5.23
CA ILE A 65 -36.15 3.11 -3.85
C ILE A 65 -36.98 2.20 -2.95
N PRO A 66 -36.66 2.11 -1.64
CA PRO A 66 -37.58 1.51 -0.67
C PRO A 66 -38.81 2.43 -0.48
N PRO A 67 -39.90 1.92 0.12
CA PRO A 67 -41.05 2.73 0.48
C PRO A 67 -40.62 3.98 1.26
N GLN A 68 -41.18 5.15 0.93
CA GLN A 68 -40.92 6.40 1.63
C GLN A 68 -42.18 6.85 2.36
N ASN A 69 -42.12 6.88 3.69
CA ASN A 69 -43.23 7.35 4.55
C ASN A 69 -43.11 8.85 4.89
N GLU A 70 -42.05 9.51 4.43
CA GLU A 70 -41.75 10.92 4.71
C GLU A 70 -41.65 11.70 3.41
N ALA A 71 -42.00 12.98 3.47
CA ALA A 71 -41.93 13.88 2.33
C ALA A 71 -40.50 13.94 1.76
N SER A 72 -40.41 13.77 0.45
CA SER A 72 -39.19 13.66 -0.33
C SER A 72 -39.26 14.55 -1.57
N PHE A 73 -38.13 14.94 -2.15
CA PHE A 73 -38.11 15.63 -3.43
C PHE A 73 -37.08 15.01 -4.38
N LEU A 74 -37.46 14.83 -5.64
CA LEU A 74 -36.59 14.42 -6.72
C LEU A 74 -36.02 15.66 -7.38
N GLN A 75 -34.70 15.79 -7.39
CA GLN A 75 -33.97 16.87 -8.02
C GLN A 75 -33.22 16.33 -9.25
N ILE A 76 -33.29 17.06 -10.35
CA ILE A 76 -32.52 16.81 -11.57
C ILE A 76 -31.68 18.05 -11.83
N SER A 77 -30.36 17.93 -11.77
CA SER A 77 -29.43 19.06 -11.73
C SER A 77 -28.25 18.84 -12.68
N GLU A 78 -27.93 19.86 -13.47
CA GLU A 78 -26.74 19.92 -14.32
C GLU A 78 -26.29 21.38 -14.53
N ASP A 79 -25.00 21.64 -14.72
CA ASP A 79 -24.38 22.98 -14.65
C ASP A 79 -24.85 23.96 -15.76
N LYS A 80 -25.58 23.47 -16.76
CA LYS A 80 -26.04 24.26 -17.94
C LYS A 80 -27.56 24.40 -18.01
N PHE A 81 -28.28 23.86 -17.03
CA PHE A 81 -29.72 23.73 -17.06
C PHE A 81 -30.33 24.16 -15.75
N LYS A 82 -31.53 24.75 -15.82
CA LYS A 82 -32.33 25.05 -14.63
C LYS A 82 -32.69 23.73 -13.94
N ALA A 83 -32.36 23.61 -12.66
CA ALA A 83 -32.64 22.40 -11.91
C ALA A 83 -34.15 22.14 -11.84
N PHE A 84 -34.56 20.91 -12.16
CA PHE A 84 -35.95 20.46 -11.98
C PHE A 84 -36.10 19.84 -10.59
N SER A 85 -37.21 20.13 -9.90
CA SER A 85 -37.53 19.53 -8.61
C SER A 85 -38.99 19.11 -8.56
N ARG A 86 -39.26 17.90 -8.06
CA ARG A 86 -40.62 17.38 -7.84
C ARG A 86 -40.75 16.81 -6.44
N LYS A 87 -41.72 17.30 -5.68
CA LYS A 87 -42.04 16.81 -4.33
C LYS A 87 -42.92 15.55 -4.38
N PHE A 88 -42.71 14.65 -3.43
CA PHE A 88 -43.53 13.47 -3.12
C PHE A 88 -43.81 13.48 -1.62
N GLU A 89 -45.07 13.41 -1.19
CA GLU A 89 -45.39 13.32 0.25
C GLU A 89 -45.08 11.94 0.83
N SER A 90 -45.30 10.89 0.03
CA SER A 90 -44.90 9.51 0.31
C SER A 90 -44.68 8.76 -1.01
N ILE A 91 -43.98 7.63 -0.98
CA ILE A 91 -43.78 6.78 -2.17
C ILE A 91 -43.98 5.32 -1.81
N HIS A 92 -45.11 4.76 -2.23
CA HIS A 92 -45.53 3.38 -1.96
C HIS A 92 -45.89 2.58 -3.22
N GLN A 93 -45.57 3.11 -4.40
CA GLN A 93 -45.82 2.45 -5.68
C GLN A 93 -44.79 2.91 -6.73
N ASN A 94 -44.71 2.17 -7.83
CA ASN A 94 -43.92 2.60 -8.98
C ASN A 94 -44.54 3.86 -9.60
N GLU A 95 -43.73 4.86 -9.93
CA GLU A 95 -44.20 6.02 -10.68
C GLU A 95 -43.40 6.22 -11.97
N ASN A 96 -44.10 6.66 -13.01
CA ASN A 96 -43.50 7.13 -14.24
C ASN A 96 -43.68 8.64 -14.33
N LEU A 97 -42.56 9.36 -14.38
CA LEU A 97 -42.48 10.81 -14.40
C LEU A 97 -42.51 11.39 -15.82
N GLY A 98 -42.64 10.52 -16.83
CA GLY A 98 -42.70 10.91 -18.24
C GLY A 98 -41.39 11.52 -18.72
N THR A 99 -41.50 12.40 -19.72
CA THR A 99 -40.36 13.15 -20.26
C THR A 99 -40.24 14.49 -19.53
N ILE A 100 -39.13 14.68 -18.83
CA ILE A 100 -38.77 15.91 -18.12
C ILE A 100 -37.83 16.72 -19.01
N LYS A 101 -38.30 17.89 -19.46
CA LYS A 101 -37.50 18.83 -20.25
C LYS A 101 -36.73 19.76 -19.32
N LEU A 102 -35.42 19.83 -19.51
CA LEU A 102 -34.56 20.79 -18.82
C LEU A 102 -34.34 22.01 -19.71
N SER A 103 -34.71 23.19 -19.20
CA SER A 103 -34.46 24.45 -19.89
C SER A 103 -33.03 24.92 -19.67
N LYS A 104 -32.39 25.48 -20.69
CA LYS A 104 -31.04 26.06 -20.51
C LYS A 104 -31.12 27.25 -19.57
N GLU A 105 -30.14 27.38 -18.69
CA GLU A 105 -30.05 28.54 -17.80
C GLU A 105 -29.43 29.71 -18.59
N LEU A 106 -30.26 30.65 -19.04
CA LEU A 106 -29.80 31.97 -19.47
C LEU A 106 -29.49 32.77 -18.21
N VAL A 107 -28.21 32.95 -17.89
CA VAL A 107 -27.78 33.78 -16.77
C VAL A 107 -28.11 35.24 -17.11
N THR A 108 -29.28 35.73 -16.71
CA THR A 108 -29.63 37.15 -16.84
C THR A 108 -30.16 37.82 -15.58
N ASN A 109 -30.41 37.11 -14.46
CA ASN A 109 -30.67 37.81 -13.20
C ASN A 109 -30.27 36.98 -11.97
N ILE A 110 -29.47 37.60 -11.09
CA ILE A 110 -29.08 37.08 -9.78
C ILE A 110 -30.16 37.55 -8.79
N GLU A 111 -31.35 36.96 -8.86
CA GLU A 111 -32.18 36.87 -7.67
C GLU A 111 -31.79 35.61 -6.91
N GLU A 112 -31.82 35.71 -5.59
CA GLU A 112 -31.34 34.74 -4.61
C GLU A 112 -32.13 33.42 -4.66
N VAL A 113 -31.98 32.66 -5.76
CA VAL A 113 -32.38 31.27 -5.81
C VAL A 113 -31.44 30.53 -4.88
N LYS A 114 -31.98 29.95 -3.81
CA LYS A 114 -31.29 29.06 -2.89
C LYS A 114 -30.81 27.83 -3.68
N VAL A 115 -29.68 27.95 -4.38
CA VAL A 115 -29.09 26.89 -5.20
C VAL A 115 -28.77 25.73 -4.27
N THR A 116 -29.64 24.74 -4.25
CA THR A 116 -29.43 23.50 -3.51
C THR A 116 -28.40 22.72 -4.33
N VAL A 117 -27.12 22.91 -4.00
CA VAL A 117 -26.02 22.26 -4.71
C VAL A 117 -26.14 20.76 -4.52
N SER A 118 -26.18 20.00 -5.62
CA SER A 118 -26.26 18.55 -5.55
C SER A 118 -25.13 18.00 -4.66
N PRO A 119 -25.44 17.16 -3.66
CA PRO A 119 -24.44 16.62 -2.74
C PRO A 119 -23.44 15.68 -3.43
N ILE A 120 -23.85 15.04 -4.53
CA ILE A 120 -23.01 14.13 -5.32
C ILE A 120 -23.23 14.41 -6.80
N LYS A 121 -22.16 14.40 -7.60
CA LYS A 121 -22.21 14.46 -9.06
C LYS A 121 -21.45 13.27 -9.64
N ILE A 122 -22.10 12.48 -10.48
CA ILE A 122 -21.43 11.40 -11.22
C ILE A 122 -21.02 11.94 -12.58
N LYS A 123 -19.72 11.87 -12.86
CA LYS A 123 -19.14 12.06 -14.20
C LYS A 123 -18.65 10.71 -14.71
N LYS A 124 -18.35 10.64 -16.01
CA LYS A 124 -17.91 9.42 -16.71
C LYS A 124 -16.92 8.56 -15.93
N ASP A 125 -15.81 9.14 -15.45
CA ASP A 125 -14.76 8.44 -14.70
C ASP A 125 -14.48 9.07 -13.31
N THR A 126 -15.38 9.94 -12.81
CA THR A 126 -15.17 10.68 -11.56
C THR A 126 -16.46 10.76 -10.75
N VAL A 127 -16.38 10.48 -9.45
CA VAL A 127 -17.45 10.80 -8.50
C VAL A 127 -17.03 12.05 -7.74
N GLU A 128 -17.83 13.10 -7.82
CA GLU A 128 -17.61 14.35 -7.09
C GLU A 128 -18.55 14.40 -5.89
N TYR A 129 -18.00 14.63 -4.70
CA TYR A 129 -18.74 14.87 -3.48
C TYR A 129 -18.64 16.35 -3.15
N ASN A 130 -19.77 17.01 -2.93
CA ASN A 130 -19.76 18.37 -2.42
C ASN A 130 -19.33 18.35 -0.95
N ALA A 131 -18.23 19.03 -0.61
CA ALA A 131 -17.71 19.02 0.75
C ALA A 131 -18.70 19.63 1.76
N SER A 132 -19.54 20.59 1.35
CA SER A 132 -20.57 21.17 2.23
C SER A 132 -21.70 20.21 2.56
N SER A 133 -21.88 19.15 1.76
CA SER A 133 -22.87 18.09 2.04
C SER A 133 -22.35 17.03 3.01
N LEU A 134 -21.03 16.93 3.18
CA LEU A 134 -20.40 16.06 4.16
C LEU A 134 -20.42 16.78 5.52
N LYS A 135 -21.29 16.31 6.43
CA LYS A 135 -21.50 16.94 7.73
C LYS A 135 -20.31 16.68 8.67
N VAL A 136 -19.21 17.41 8.51
CA VAL A 136 -18.05 17.39 9.41
C VAL A 136 -18.14 18.47 10.49
N LYS A 137 -17.26 18.42 11.51
CA LYS A 137 -17.22 19.43 12.58
C LYS A 137 -16.62 20.74 12.05
N PRO A 138 -16.96 21.91 12.63
CA PRO A 138 -16.42 23.20 12.18
C PRO A 138 -14.88 23.30 12.19
N ASP A 139 -14.22 22.52 13.03
CA ASP A 139 -12.76 22.43 13.19
C ASP A 139 -12.14 21.16 12.57
N SER A 140 -12.92 20.41 11.80
CA SER A 140 -12.46 19.20 11.11
C SER A 140 -11.37 19.49 10.09
N LYS A 141 -10.56 18.47 9.82
CA LYS A 141 -9.47 18.48 8.86
C LYS A 141 -9.85 17.68 7.61
N ILE A 142 -8.99 17.65 6.60
CA ILE A 142 -9.30 16.93 5.36
C ILE A 142 -9.45 15.42 5.62
N ASP A 143 -8.71 14.83 6.56
CA ASP A 143 -8.87 13.41 6.91
C ASP A 143 -10.29 13.07 7.44
N ASP A 144 -10.92 13.98 8.18
CA ASP A 144 -12.31 13.84 8.61
C ASP A 144 -13.29 13.88 7.42
N LEU A 145 -13.03 14.73 6.42
CA LEU A 145 -13.81 14.74 5.18
C LEU A 145 -13.69 13.40 4.44
N VAL A 146 -12.51 12.80 4.42
CA VAL A 146 -12.30 11.48 3.80
C VAL A 146 -13.10 10.39 4.49
N LYS A 147 -13.15 10.39 5.83
CA LYS A 147 -13.91 9.39 6.61
C LYS A 147 -15.41 9.41 6.30
N GLU A 148 -15.93 10.58 5.91
CA GLU A 148 -17.32 10.77 5.48
C GLU A 148 -17.60 10.31 4.04
N ILE A 149 -16.56 10.05 3.24
CA ILE A 149 -16.75 9.51 1.88
C ILE A 149 -17.26 8.06 1.98
N PRO A 150 -18.37 7.71 1.30
CA PRO A 150 -18.89 6.34 1.32
C PRO A 150 -17.87 5.30 0.85
N GLY A 151 -17.64 4.29 1.69
CA GLY A 151 -16.67 3.21 1.43
C GLY A 151 -15.21 3.64 1.58
N ALA A 152 -14.94 4.87 2.04
CA ALA A 152 -13.59 5.29 2.36
C ALA A 152 -13.16 4.80 3.74
N GLU A 153 -11.93 4.33 3.82
CA GLU A 153 -11.25 3.91 5.05
C GLU A 153 -9.86 4.51 5.04
N ILE A 154 -9.42 4.98 6.21
CA ILE A 154 -8.04 5.35 6.48
C ILE A 154 -7.53 4.33 7.49
N ASP A 155 -6.42 3.67 7.18
CA ASP A 155 -5.78 2.76 8.14
C ASP A 155 -4.87 3.52 9.12
N ALA A 156 -4.25 2.80 10.06
CA ALA A 156 -3.38 3.39 11.08
C ALA A 156 -2.17 4.13 10.48
N ASP A 157 -1.70 3.68 9.30
CA ASP A 157 -0.57 4.26 8.59
C ASP A 157 -0.96 5.50 7.77
N GLY A 158 -2.25 5.83 7.71
CA GLY A 158 -2.77 6.98 6.96
C GLY A 158 -3.03 6.67 5.49
N LYS A 159 -2.97 5.40 5.07
CA LYS A 159 -3.29 4.99 3.71
C LYS A 159 -4.80 4.97 3.54
N ILE A 160 -5.25 5.66 2.49
CA ILE A 160 -6.65 5.78 2.16
C ILE A 160 -7.03 4.67 1.18
N THR A 161 -8.11 3.96 1.47
CA THR A 161 -8.78 3.10 0.50
C THR A 161 -10.20 3.61 0.30
N VAL A 162 -10.73 3.49 -0.92
CA VAL A 162 -12.11 3.84 -1.23
C VAL A 162 -12.75 2.65 -1.94
N ASN A 163 -13.62 1.95 -1.24
CA ASN A 163 -14.25 0.68 -1.66
C ASN A 163 -13.23 -0.43 -1.91
N GLY A 164 -12.26 -0.58 -1.01
CA GLY A 164 -11.21 -1.60 -1.09
C GLY A 164 -10.10 -1.31 -2.10
N LYS A 165 -10.27 -0.31 -2.96
CA LYS A 165 -9.22 0.17 -3.87
C LYS A 165 -8.33 1.18 -3.16
N SER A 166 -7.02 1.00 -3.27
CA SER A 166 -6.06 1.94 -2.71
C SER A 166 -6.13 3.27 -3.44
N VAL A 167 -6.14 4.36 -2.69
CA VAL A 167 -5.82 5.68 -3.21
C VAL A 167 -4.31 5.73 -3.39
N SER A 168 -3.83 5.97 -4.62
CA SER A 168 -2.40 6.01 -4.94
C SER A 168 -1.88 7.45 -5.06
N LYS A 169 -2.78 8.41 -5.28
CA LYS A 169 -2.47 9.83 -5.39
C LYS A 169 -3.49 10.67 -4.63
N ILE A 170 -3.02 11.60 -3.83
CA ILE A 170 -3.86 12.57 -3.13
C ILE A 170 -3.39 13.96 -3.51
N HIS A 171 -4.32 14.77 -4.00
CA HIS A 171 -4.02 16.09 -4.55
C HIS A 171 -4.86 17.17 -3.86
N ILE A 172 -4.33 18.38 -3.79
CA ILE A 172 -5.11 19.60 -3.51
C ILE A 172 -5.00 20.50 -4.74
N ASN A 173 -6.14 20.89 -5.32
CA ASN A 173 -6.23 21.64 -6.58
C ASN A 173 -5.41 20.99 -7.73
N GLY A 174 -5.37 19.66 -7.78
CA GLY A 174 -4.64 18.90 -8.80
C GLY A 174 -3.13 18.80 -8.59
N LYS A 175 -2.59 19.36 -7.49
CA LYS A 175 -1.16 19.28 -7.14
C LYS A 175 -0.89 18.20 -6.09
N PRO A 176 0.22 17.43 -6.21
CA PRO A 176 0.61 16.39 -5.24
C PRO A 176 0.77 16.96 -3.83
N LEU A 177 0.77 16.13 -2.79
CA LEU A 177 1.05 16.56 -1.40
C LEU A 177 2.53 16.37 -1.03
N PHE A 178 2.90 16.79 0.18
CA PHE A 178 4.24 16.84 0.77
C PHE A 178 4.86 15.46 0.89
N ASP A 179 4.05 14.47 1.26
CA ASP A 179 4.40 13.06 1.17
C ASP A 179 3.41 12.32 0.26
N LYS A 180 3.76 11.08 -0.12
CA LYS A 180 2.96 10.26 -1.05
C LYS A 180 1.51 10.01 -0.55
N ASN A 181 1.32 9.97 0.77
CA ASN A 181 0.03 9.71 1.42
C ASN A 181 -0.66 11.01 1.89
N GLY A 182 -0.01 12.16 1.73
CA GLY A 182 -0.49 13.46 2.16
C GLY A 182 -0.79 13.58 3.65
N LYS A 183 -0.24 12.71 4.51
CA LYS A 183 -0.75 12.52 5.88
C LYS A 183 -0.74 13.83 6.67
N ILE A 184 0.35 14.58 6.54
CA ILE A 184 0.54 15.87 7.20
C ILE A 184 -0.54 16.86 6.74
N GLU A 185 -0.71 17.08 5.43
CA GLU A 185 -1.71 18.02 4.94
C GLU A 185 -3.14 17.60 5.24
N LEU A 186 -3.41 16.29 5.23
CA LEU A 186 -4.73 15.76 5.57
C LEU A 186 -5.10 16.05 7.02
N GLU A 187 -4.14 15.98 7.93
CA GLU A 187 -4.33 16.22 9.37
C GLU A 187 -4.20 17.71 9.76
N THR A 188 -3.66 18.57 8.88
CA THR A 188 -3.37 19.97 9.20
C THR A 188 -4.26 20.98 8.47
N ILE A 189 -4.63 20.71 7.22
CA ILE A 189 -5.43 21.62 6.41
C ILE A 189 -6.90 21.56 6.86
N PRO A 190 -7.56 22.70 7.13
CA PRO A 190 -8.97 22.73 7.51
C PRO A 190 -9.90 22.13 6.45
N ALA A 191 -10.95 21.43 6.88
CA ALA A 191 -11.99 20.91 5.98
C ALA A 191 -12.81 22.03 5.32
N ASN A 192 -13.08 23.11 6.05
CA ASN A 192 -13.99 24.18 5.64
C ASN A 192 -13.50 25.00 4.42
N ILE A 193 -12.22 24.89 4.05
CA ILE A 193 -11.68 25.54 2.86
C ILE A 193 -11.86 24.69 1.60
N ILE A 194 -12.31 23.44 1.71
CA ILE A 194 -12.56 22.54 0.60
C ILE A 194 -13.99 22.76 0.07
N LYS A 195 -14.12 22.89 -1.26
CA LYS A 195 -15.39 23.02 -1.97
C LYS A 195 -15.96 21.65 -2.33
N LYS A 196 -15.12 20.76 -2.88
CA LYS A 196 -15.53 19.43 -3.34
C LYS A 196 -14.37 18.45 -3.33
N ILE A 197 -14.71 17.18 -3.29
CA ILE A 197 -13.78 16.05 -3.30
C ILE A 197 -14.06 15.24 -4.56
N GLN A 198 -13.04 14.96 -5.34
CA GLN A 198 -13.13 14.17 -6.57
C GLN A 198 -12.43 12.84 -6.38
N VAL A 199 -13.16 11.74 -6.55
CA VAL A 199 -12.59 10.39 -6.57
C VAL A 199 -12.61 9.90 -8.01
N THR A 200 -11.44 9.74 -8.61
CA THR A 200 -11.26 9.28 -10.00
C THR A 200 -10.31 8.10 -10.05
N THR A 201 -10.32 7.36 -11.16
CA THR A 201 -9.30 6.31 -11.38
C THR A 201 -7.97 6.98 -11.69
N SER A 202 -6.91 6.56 -11.02
CA SER A 202 -5.58 7.15 -11.20
C SER A 202 -5.05 6.90 -12.59
N LYS A 203 -4.55 7.97 -13.20
CA LYS A 203 -3.88 7.97 -14.50
C LYS A 203 -2.42 8.39 -14.34
N THR A 204 -1.54 7.90 -15.22
CA THR A 204 -0.20 8.46 -15.41
C THR A 204 -0.30 9.84 -16.10
N LYS A 205 0.77 10.64 -16.08
CA LYS A 205 0.76 11.93 -16.80
C LYS A 205 0.59 11.76 -18.31
N GLU A 206 1.14 10.68 -18.86
CA GLU A 206 0.91 10.26 -20.23
C GLU A 206 -0.57 9.91 -20.48
N GLU A 207 -1.20 9.09 -19.63
CA GLU A 207 -2.62 8.72 -19.75
C GLU A 207 -3.57 9.92 -19.56
N GLU A 208 -3.27 10.82 -18.62
CA GLU A 208 -4.00 12.09 -18.42
C GLU A 208 -3.90 12.97 -19.66
N PHE A 209 -2.70 13.07 -20.24
CA PHE A 209 -2.49 13.84 -21.46
C PHE A 209 -3.21 13.17 -22.61
N THR A 210 -2.84 11.96 -23.02
CA THR A 210 -3.38 11.21 -24.17
C THR A 210 -4.89 10.95 -24.09
N GLY A 211 -5.48 10.97 -22.90
CA GLY A 211 -6.89 10.65 -22.68
C GLY A 211 -7.17 9.15 -22.63
N ARG A 212 -6.11 8.33 -22.61
CA ARG A 212 -6.22 6.87 -22.53
C ARG A 212 -6.90 6.43 -21.24
N ALA A 213 -7.49 5.24 -21.32
CA ALA A 213 -8.02 4.58 -20.14
C ALA A 213 -6.85 4.13 -19.25
N PRO A 214 -6.95 4.30 -17.92
CA PRO A 214 -5.91 3.86 -17.02
C PRO A 214 -5.83 2.34 -17.01
N ILE A 215 -4.59 1.81 -17.02
CA ILE A 215 -4.36 0.37 -16.83
C ILE A 215 -4.57 0.00 -15.35
N THR A 216 -4.18 0.90 -14.44
CA THR A 216 -4.31 0.67 -13.00
C THR A 216 -5.76 0.78 -12.52
N ASP A 217 -6.07 0.09 -11.43
CA ASP A 217 -7.36 0.17 -10.75
C ASP A 217 -7.34 1.10 -9.52
N SER A 218 -6.18 1.69 -9.21
CA SER A 218 -5.97 2.62 -8.11
C SER A 218 -6.74 3.93 -8.29
N LEU A 219 -6.94 4.65 -7.19
CA LEU A 219 -7.76 5.87 -7.18
C LEU A 219 -6.93 7.11 -6.88
N THR A 220 -7.30 8.23 -7.50
CA THR A 220 -6.81 9.55 -7.16
C THR A 220 -7.92 10.29 -6.42
N VAL A 221 -7.60 10.85 -5.25
CA VAL A 221 -8.50 11.75 -4.51
C VAL A 221 -7.97 13.18 -4.65
N ASN A 222 -8.76 14.06 -5.25
CA ASN A 222 -8.43 15.47 -5.38
C ASN A 222 -9.38 16.33 -4.53
N PHE A 223 -8.83 17.17 -3.65
CA PHE A 223 -9.58 18.17 -2.89
C PHE A 223 -9.50 19.52 -3.60
N GLU A 224 -10.63 20.01 -4.09
CA GLU A 224 -10.69 21.33 -4.72
C GLU A 224 -11.07 22.37 -3.68
N MET A 225 -10.22 23.38 -3.50
CA MET A 225 -10.44 24.46 -2.54
C MET A 225 -11.50 25.44 -3.06
N ASN A 226 -12.17 26.11 -2.12
CA ASN A 226 -13.02 27.26 -2.42
C ASN A 226 -12.18 28.36 -3.11
N PRO A 227 -12.67 29.00 -4.20
CA PRO A 227 -11.93 30.03 -4.93
C PRO A 227 -11.41 31.17 -4.04
N LYS A 228 -12.18 31.56 -3.01
CA LYS A 228 -11.81 32.60 -2.02
C LYS A 228 -10.61 32.21 -1.14
N ASN A 229 -10.26 30.93 -1.08
CA ASN A 229 -9.25 30.35 -0.19
C ASN A 229 -8.02 29.82 -0.96
N LYS A 230 -7.86 30.15 -2.25
CA LYS A 230 -6.71 29.70 -3.05
C LYS A 230 -5.37 30.33 -2.66
N VAL A 231 -5.39 31.33 -1.78
CA VAL A 231 -4.19 31.94 -1.20
C VAL A 231 -4.28 31.82 0.32
N GLY A 232 -3.22 31.32 0.94
CA GLY A 232 -3.16 31.21 2.39
C GLY A 232 -1.89 30.58 2.92
N VAL A 233 -1.77 30.60 4.24
CA VAL A 233 -0.67 30.04 5.01
C VAL A 233 -1.24 29.15 6.10
N THR A 234 -0.59 28.02 6.31
CA THR A 234 -0.82 27.10 7.42
C THR A 234 0.48 26.91 8.18
N SER A 235 0.41 26.95 9.50
CA SER A 235 1.51 26.62 10.39
C SER A 235 0.99 25.69 11.48
N ASN A 236 1.68 24.58 11.71
CA ASN A 236 1.32 23.60 12.71
C ASN A 236 2.55 23.33 13.56
N ILE A 237 2.45 23.57 14.86
CA ILE A 237 3.55 23.42 15.81
C ILE A 237 3.13 22.39 16.84
N ARG A 238 4.01 21.45 17.16
CA ARG A 238 3.84 20.45 18.21
C ARG A 238 5.07 20.46 19.08
N LEU A 239 4.86 20.62 20.38
CA LEU A 239 5.90 20.59 21.40
C LEU A 239 5.41 19.71 22.53
N GLY A 240 6.20 18.72 22.93
CA GLY A 240 5.86 17.80 23.99
C GLY A 240 7.10 17.40 24.78
N TYR A 241 6.93 17.29 26.09
CA TYR A 241 7.94 16.80 27.02
C TYR A 241 7.27 15.93 28.08
N GLY A 242 7.97 14.90 28.53
CA GLY A 242 7.40 13.84 29.33
C GLY A 242 8.38 13.18 30.30
N SER A 243 7.90 12.16 31.01
CA SER A 243 8.74 11.30 31.85
C SER A 243 9.82 10.62 31.01
N ASP A 244 10.88 10.11 31.65
CA ASP A 244 11.95 9.33 31.00
C ASP A 244 12.61 10.08 29.84
N GLU A 245 12.75 11.40 29.99
CA GLU A 245 13.34 12.33 29.02
C GLU A 245 12.69 12.24 27.62
N ARG A 246 11.40 11.87 27.57
CA ARG A 246 10.66 11.77 26.31
C ARG A 246 10.30 13.15 25.79
N TYR A 247 10.56 13.40 24.52
CA TYR A 247 10.22 14.64 23.85
C TYR A 247 9.64 14.39 22.45
N ASP A 248 8.84 15.36 21.99
CA ASP A 248 8.28 15.40 20.64
C ASP A 248 8.17 16.85 20.18
N GLY A 249 8.97 17.21 19.18
CA GLY A 249 8.98 18.54 18.56
C GLY A 249 8.73 18.43 17.07
N ALA A 250 7.77 19.20 16.55
CA ALA A 250 7.59 19.33 15.11
C ALA A 250 7.01 20.69 14.71
N ILE A 251 7.43 21.18 13.56
CA ILE A 251 6.87 22.34 12.88
C ILE A 251 6.57 22.00 11.43
N PHE A 252 5.41 22.44 10.97
CA PHE A 252 4.97 22.34 9.60
C PHE A 252 4.50 23.70 9.13
N PHE A 253 5.02 24.15 8.02
CA PHE A 253 4.64 25.40 7.40
C PHE A 253 4.29 25.14 5.94
N THR A 254 3.13 25.61 5.50
CA THR A 254 2.77 25.58 4.07
C THR A 254 2.18 26.91 3.65
N LYS A 255 2.76 27.51 2.59
CA LYS A 255 2.24 28.67 1.88
C LYS A 255 1.68 28.23 0.54
N ILE A 256 0.42 28.55 0.30
CA ILE A 256 -0.32 28.27 -0.94
C ILE A 256 -0.61 29.59 -1.63
N ASN A 257 -0.22 29.69 -2.90
CA ASN A 257 -0.67 30.72 -3.84
C ASN A 257 -1.49 30.07 -4.96
N GLN A 258 -1.93 30.85 -5.94
CA GLN A 258 -2.75 30.35 -7.05
C GLN A 258 -2.06 29.23 -7.86
N ASP A 259 -0.77 29.42 -8.19
CA ASP A 259 -0.01 28.51 -9.04
C ASP A 259 1.22 27.88 -8.33
N SER A 260 1.63 28.44 -7.19
CA SER A 260 2.78 27.96 -6.42
C SER A 260 2.42 27.49 -5.02
N ARG A 261 3.20 26.54 -4.51
CA ARG A 261 3.11 26.04 -3.14
C ARG A 261 4.49 25.78 -2.59
N LEU A 262 4.75 26.26 -1.37
CA LEU A 262 5.94 25.96 -0.60
C LEU A 262 5.51 25.29 0.71
N SER A 263 6.08 24.13 1.00
CA SER A 263 5.84 23.36 2.22
C SER A 263 7.18 23.02 2.87
N LEU A 264 7.33 23.38 4.13
CA LEU A 264 8.50 23.10 4.97
C LEU A 264 8.04 22.31 6.18
N ALA A 265 8.81 21.31 6.58
CA ALA A 265 8.59 20.62 7.83
C ALA A 265 9.91 20.22 8.49
N ALA A 266 9.95 20.32 9.80
CA ALA A 266 11.06 19.86 10.62
C ALA A 266 10.51 19.24 11.90
N GLY A 267 11.14 18.20 12.42
CA GLY A 267 10.76 17.64 13.70
C GLY A 267 11.76 16.61 14.20
N SER A 268 11.77 16.45 15.52
CA SER A 268 12.59 15.48 16.22
C SER A 268 11.83 14.91 17.42
N ASN A 269 11.97 13.62 17.67
CA ASN A 269 11.34 12.94 18.81
C ASN A 269 12.07 11.64 19.18
N ASN A 270 11.88 11.16 20.41
CA ASN A 270 12.34 9.84 20.91
C ASN A 270 11.18 8.97 21.42
N ILE A 271 9.97 9.16 20.85
CA ILE A 271 8.74 8.44 21.20
C ILE A 271 8.33 7.43 20.11
N ASN A 272 9.31 6.95 19.33
CA ASN A 272 9.12 6.07 18.19
C ASN A 272 8.11 6.62 17.14
N ALA A 273 8.00 7.94 16.97
CA ALA A 273 7.02 8.55 16.08
C ALA A 273 7.64 9.13 14.81
N GLY A 274 6.84 9.21 13.73
CA GLY A 274 7.19 10.00 12.55
C GLY A 274 6.80 11.48 12.73
N LEU A 275 6.93 12.27 11.67
CA LEU A 275 6.65 13.71 11.70
C LEU A 275 5.21 14.03 12.17
N SER A 276 4.24 13.16 11.86
CA SER A 276 2.83 13.27 12.33
C SER A 276 2.64 13.07 13.85
N GLY A 277 3.66 12.67 14.61
CA GLY A 277 3.56 12.43 16.06
C GLY A 277 2.85 11.12 16.44
N LYS A 278 2.31 10.37 15.47
CA LYS A 278 1.81 9.02 15.70
C LYS A 278 2.98 8.04 15.83
N THR A 279 3.03 7.33 16.95
CA THR A 279 3.98 6.24 17.21
C THR A 279 3.89 5.21 16.09
N GLY A 280 5.01 4.95 15.42
CA GLY A 280 5.13 3.95 14.38
C GLY A 280 5.27 2.54 14.96
N SER A 281 4.89 1.54 14.17
CA SER A 281 5.22 0.14 14.42
C SER A 281 6.64 -0.14 13.95
N GLY A 282 7.51 -0.56 14.85
CA GLY A 282 8.87 -0.98 14.53
C GLY A 282 9.52 -1.62 15.75
N ALA A 283 10.39 -2.60 15.51
CA ALA A 283 11.22 -3.19 16.55
C ALA A 283 12.17 -2.13 17.14
N GLY A 284 12.37 -2.18 18.45
CA GLY A 284 13.32 -1.32 19.16
C GLY A 284 12.76 0.00 19.68
N ILE A 285 13.62 0.74 20.37
CA ILE A 285 13.40 2.12 20.82
C ILE A 285 14.23 3.02 19.92
N PHE A 286 13.65 4.10 19.41
CA PHE A 286 14.36 4.95 18.46
C PHE A 286 14.00 6.42 18.56
N SER A 287 15.00 7.25 18.30
CA SER A 287 14.81 8.67 17.98
C SER A 287 14.70 8.85 16.48
N THR A 288 14.03 9.93 16.07
CA THR A 288 13.98 10.35 14.67
C THR A 288 14.17 11.85 14.58
N THR A 289 14.87 12.28 13.54
CA THR A 289 14.94 13.68 13.11
C THR A 289 14.61 13.74 11.63
N ILE A 290 13.71 14.63 11.25
CA ILE A 290 13.21 14.75 9.88
C ILE A 290 13.18 16.22 9.51
N VAL A 291 13.76 16.55 8.35
CA VAL A 291 13.64 17.86 7.72
C VAL A 291 13.21 17.63 6.29
N ASN A 292 12.20 18.34 5.81
CA ASN A 292 11.70 18.18 4.46
C ASN A 292 11.19 19.52 3.91
N ALA A 293 11.56 19.82 2.67
CA ALA A 293 11.15 21.00 1.93
C ALA A 293 10.59 20.57 0.58
N THR A 294 9.44 21.13 0.20
CA THR A 294 8.78 20.86 -1.08
C THR A 294 8.29 22.16 -1.71
N TYR A 295 8.58 22.33 -2.99
CA TYR A 295 8.12 23.44 -3.81
C TYR A 295 7.45 22.92 -5.08
N SER A 296 6.37 23.57 -5.49
CA SER A 296 5.72 23.33 -6.79
C SER A 296 5.31 24.68 -7.37
N ASN A 297 5.41 24.84 -8.69
CA ASN A 297 4.97 26.04 -9.37
C ASN A 297 4.56 25.75 -10.82
N LYS A 298 3.45 26.34 -11.26
CA LYS A 298 3.00 26.26 -12.64
C LYS A 298 3.35 27.55 -13.37
N PHE A 299 4.29 27.46 -14.31
CA PHE A 299 4.58 28.49 -15.30
C PHE A 299 3.78 28.23 -16.58
N ASP A 300 3.84 29.11 -17.58
CA ASP A 300 3.01 29.02 -18.79
C ASP A 300 3.20 27.70 -19.54
N ASN A 301 4.42 27.45 -20.03
CA ASN A 301 4.79 26.26 -20.79
C ASN A 301 5.56 25.24 -19.94
N PHE A 302 5.89 25.54 -18.69
CA PHE A 302 6.65 24.67 -17.80
C PHE A 302 5.90 24.48 -16.48
N ASP A 303 5.58 23.24 -16.14
CA ASP A 303 4.96 22.90 -14.86
C ASP A 303 5.96 22.18 -13.97
N LEU A 304 6.44 22.85 -12.92
CA LEU A 304 7.22 22.23 -11.86
C LEU A 304 6.26 21.57 -10.88
N ASP A 305 5.91 20.32 -11.17
CA ASP A 305 4.97 19.54 -10.37
C ASP A 305 5.46 19.34 -8.94
N ARG A 306 6.76 19.05 -8.76
CA ARG A 306 7.37 18.91 -7.43
C ARG A 306 8.90 19.03 -7.50
N LEU A 307 9.45 19.89 -6.66
CA LEU A 307 10.85 19.90 -6.24
C LEU A 307 10.88 19.59 -4.74
N ASN A 308 11.66 18.59 -4.33
CA ASN A 308 11.66 18.09 -2.96
C ASN A 308 13.10 17.83 -2.50
N ALA A 309 13.38 18.19 -1.25
CA ALA A 309 14.63 17.88 -0.56
C ALA A 309 14.30 17.42 0.86
N ASN A 310 14.86 16.30 1.28
CA ASN A 310 14.59 15.72 2.59
C ASN A 310 15.84 15.17 3.27
N TYR A 311 15.88 15.30 4.59
CA TYR A 311 16.81 14.68 5.50
C TYR A 311 16.02 13.82 6.50
N TYR A 312 16.49 12.62 6.75
CA TYR A 312 15.92 11.72 7.75
C TYR A 312 17.04 11.02 8.50
N GLU A 313 16.98 11.10 9.81
CA GLU A 313 17.88 10.40 10.72
C GLU A 313 17.07 9.58 11.70
N ARG A 314 17.56 8.37 11.99
CA ARG A 314 17.01 7.48 12.99
C ARG A 314 18.12 6.72 13.70
N ASN A 315 18.13 6.81 15.01
CA ASN A 315 19.03 6.08 15.89
C ASN A 315 18.16 5.11 16.67
N SER A 316 18.49 3.83 16.64
CA SER A 316 17.66 2.78 17.22
C SER A 316 18.46 1.78 18.02
N GLU A 317 17.97 1.49 19.21
CA GLU A 317 18.38 0.38 20.05
C GLU A 317 17.42 -0.79 19.84
N THR A 318 17.97 -1.99 19.72
CA THR A 318 17.20 -3.20 19.47
C THR A 318 17.63 -4.32 20.40
N PHE A 319 16.65 -5.07 20.89
CA PHE A 319 16.85 -6.37 21.50
C PHE A 319 15.81 -7.32 20.93
N SER A 320 16.19 -8.56 20.67
CA SER A 320 15.25 -9.61 20.33
C SER A 320 15.68 -10.97 20.83
N LYS A 321 14.70 -11.76 21.23
CA LYS A 321 14.84 -13.17 21.61
C LYS A 321 13.99 -14.01 20.68
N SER A 322 14.54 -15.10 20.16
CA SER A 322 13.77 -16.07 19.37
C SER A 322 14.02 -17.51 19.80
N ALA A 323 12.99 -18.33 19.66
CA ALA A 323 13.01 -19.77 19.83
C ALA A 323 12.40 -20.41 18.59
N ARG A 324 13.20 -21.17 17.84
CA ARG A 324 12.81 -21.76 16.57
C ARG A 324 12.97 -23.27 16.60
N THR A 325 11.91 -23.99 16.28
CA THR A 325 11.93 -25.44 16.01
C THR A 325 11.85 -25.67 14.51
N THR A 326 12.89 -26.24 13.91
CA THR A 326 12.90 -26.69 12.52
C THR A 326 12.60 -28.18 12.46
N PHE A 327 11.64 -28.56 11.62
CA PHE A 327 11.23 -29.95 11.43
C PHE A 327 11.98 -30.54 10.23
N LEU A 328 12.62 -31.68 10.46
CA LEU A 328 13.22 -32.51 9.42
C LEU A 328 12.53 -33.89 9.45
N PRO A 329 12.71 -34.73 8.41
CA PRO A 329 12.07 -36.05 8.35
C PRO A 329 12.40 -36.94 9.56
N ASP A 330 13.66 -36.91 10.02
CA ASP A 330 14.14 -37.85 11.04
C ASP A 330 14.38 -37.22 12.42
N TYR A 331 14.56 -35.91 12.52
CA TYR A 331 14.81 -35.19 13.78
C TYR A 331 14.26 -33.76 13.76
N LYS A 332 14.28 -33.08 14.91
CA LYS A 332 14.04 -31.63 15.00
C LYS A 332 15.32 -30.89 15.41
N LEU A 333 15.41 -29.62 14.98
CA LEU A 333 16.43 -28.69 15.46
C LEU A 333 15.77 -27.55 16.22
N ASP A 334 16.08 -27.43 17.51
CA ASP A 334 15.63 -26.35 18.37
C ASP A 334 16.75 -25.32 18.52
N ARG A 335 16.54 -24.10 18.01
CA ARG A 335 17.49 -23.01 18.06
C ARG A 335 16.94 -21.85 18.88
N ASN A 336 17.66 -21.47 19.93
CA ASN A 336 17.40 -20.26 20.69
C ASN A 336 18.43 -19.20 20.33
N THR A 337 17.98 -17.97 20.11
CA THR A 337 18.85 -16.85 19.74
C THR A 337 18.48 -15.61 20.55
N GLU A 338 19.48 -14.93 21.08
CA GLU A 338 19.36 -13.60 21.67
C GLU A 338 20.27 -12.64 20.92
N ARG A 339 19.72 -11.47 20.56
CA ARG A 339 20.44 -10.45 19.80
C ARG A 339 20.16 -9.07 20.37
N THR A 340 21.21 -8.33 20.66
CA THR A 340 21.19 -6.89 20.95
C THR A 340 21.82 -6.14 19.79
N GLY A 341 21.51 -4.86 19.64
CA GLY A 341 22.24 -4.05 18.69
C GLY A 341 21.71 -2.64 18.55
N ASP A 342 22.59 -1.79 18.03
CA ASP A 342 22.33 -0.40 17.73
C ASP A 342 22.37 -0.19 16.22
N ARG A 343 21.59 0.77 15.76
CA ARG A 343 21.54 1.13 14.34
C ARG A 343 21.28 2.60 14.16
N ASP A 344 22.18 3.24 13.44
CA ASP A 344 22.10 4.62 12.99
C ASP A 344 21.84 4.65 11.48
N LEU A 345 20.76 5.31 11.09
CA LEU A 345 20.34 5.45 9.70
C LEU A 345 20.24 6.93 9.37
N ARG A 346 21.02 7.39 8.39
CA ARG A 346 20.97 8.74 7.83
C ARG A 346 20.56 8.66 6.37
N ARG A 347 19.60 9.49 5.97
CA ARG A 347 19.09 9.55 4.59
C ARG A 347 19.03 10.98 4.10
N LEU A 348 19.53 11.20 2.90
CA LEU A 348 19.38 12.42 2.14
C LEU A 348 18.65 12.10 0.84
N GLY A 349 17.66 12.91 0.50
CA GLY A 349 16.87 12.72 -0.72
C GLY A 349 16.66 14.04 -1.44
N PHE A 350 16.70 13.99 -2.76
CA PHE A 350 16.34 15.09 -3.64
C PHE A 350 15.51 14.54 -4.80
N SER A 351 14.38 15.16 -5.13
CA SER A 351 13.62 14.79 -6.32
C SER A 351 13.03 16.00 -7.03
N ALA A 352 12.99 15.93 -8.36
CA ALA A 352 12.45 16.95 -9.24
C ALA A 352 11.58 16.30 -10.31
N ASN A 353 10.32 16.73 -10.40
CA ASN A 353 9.35 16.29 -11.39
C ASN A 353 8.82 17.51 -12.13
N SER A 354 8.93 17.51 -13.46
CA SER A 354 8.48 18.62 -14.29
C SER A 354 7.88 18.17 -15.61
N ILE A 355 7.05 19.05 -16.18
CA ILE A 355 6.40 18.85 -17.47
C ILE A 355 6.61 20.11 -18.30
N LEU A 356 7.29 19.97 -19.43
CA LEU A 356 7.43 21.02 -20.44
C LEU A 356 6.40 20.77 -21.54
N LYS A 357 5.57 21.77 -21.82
CA LYS A 357 4.59 21.78 -22.92
C LYS A 357 5.24 22.48 -24.11
N LEU A 358 5.64 21.72 -25.11
CA LEU A 358 6.21 22.31 -26.34
C LEU A 358 5.12 22.97 -27.17
N ASP A 359 3.95 22.32 -27.27
CA ASP A 359 2.76 22.82 -27.96
C ASP A 359 1.49 22.20 -27.33
N LYS A 360 0.31 22.41 -27.93
CA LYS A 360 -0.97 21.85 -27.44
C LYS A 360 -1.05 20.32 -27.55
N PHE A 361 -0.15 19.70 -28.30
CA PHE A 361 -0.15 18.28 -28.67
C PHE A 361 1.05 17.51 -28.10
N THR A 362 2.07 18.18 -27.56
CA THR A 362 3.35 17.58 -27.21
C THR A 362 3.82 18.01 -25.82
N ASN A 363 4.03 17.02 -24.95
CA ASN A 363 4.61 17.20 -23.63
C ASN A 363 5.96 16.46 -23.54
N ILE A 364 6.91 17.09 -22.87
CA ILE A 364 8.12 16.45 -22.35
C ILE A 364 7.97 16.34 -20.83
N ILE A 365 8.20 15.14 -20.30
CA ILE A 365 8.13 14.85 -18.87
C ILE A 365 9.54 14.51 -18.40
N PHE A 366 10.01 15.20 -17.38
CA PHE A 366 11.32 14.96 -16.78
C PHE A 366 11.14 14.62 -15.30
N ASN A 367 11.74 13.51 -14.87
CA ASN A 367 11.82 13.18 -13.46
C ASN A 367 13.26 12.83 -13.10
N SER A 368 13.73 13.36 -11.98
CA SER A 368 15.04 13.08 -11.40
C SER A 368 14.88 12.79 -9.92
N ASN A 369 15.60 11.80 -9.42
CA ASN A 369 15.58 11.40 -8.03
C ASN A 369 16.98 10.97 -7.61
N PHE A 370 17.49 11.57 -6.55
CA PHE A 370 18.72 11.20 -5.87
C PHE A 370 18.39 10.80 -4.44
N ASN A 371 19.01 9.72 -3.96
CA ASN A 371 18.95 9.35 -2.57
C ASN A 371 20.30 8.79 -2.10
N ASN A 372 20.71 9.18 -0.91
CA ASN A 372 21.83 8.58 -0.19
C ASN A 372 21.29 8.02 1.13
N ASN A 373 21.63 6.77 1.43
CA ASN A 373 21.30 6.12 2.68
C ASN A 373 22.58 5.57 3.30
N THR A 374 22.98 6.11 4.44
CA THR A 374 24.08 5.59 5.24
C THR A 374 23.50 4.86 6.44
N THR A 375 23.86 3.58 6.61
CA THR A 375 23.52 2.79 7.80
C THR A 375 24.80 2.36 8.49
N GLU A 376 24.87 2.60 9.78
CA GLU A 376 25.87 2.02 10.67
C GLU A 376 25.15 1.18 11.71
N SER A 377 25.61 -0.04 11.96
CA SER A 377 24.99 -0.91 12.95
C SER A 377 26.01 -1.79 13.64
N THR A 378 25.77 -2.01 14.92
CA THR A 378 26.48 -2.97 15.76
C THR A 378 25.47 -3.99 16.27
N SER A 379 25.88 -5.25 16.37
CA SER A 379 25.05 -6.23 17.03
C SER A 379 25.86 -7.34 17.66
N ASP A 380 25.43 -7.71 18.86
CA ASP A 380 25.88 -8.89 19.56
C ASP A 380 24.80 -9.96 19.43
N ASN A 381 25.23 -11.20 19.20
CA ASN A 381 24.35 -12.33 19.00
C ASN A 381 24.88 -13.53 19.79
N GLN A 382 23.98 -14.23 20.45
CA GLN A 382 24.21 -15.53 21.05
C GLN A 382 23.17 -16.50 20.53
N SER A 383 23.58 -17.72 20.16
CA SER A 383 22.63 -18.76 19.81
C SER A 383 23.08 -20.15 20.23
N VAL A 384 22.11 -21.00 20.54
CA VAL A 384 22.29 -22.40 20.91
C VAL A 384 21.37 -23.24 20.05
N THR A 385 21.89 -24.32 19.48
CA THR A 385 21.13 -25.27 18.66
C THR A 385 21.17 -26.66 19.28
N LEU A 386 20.00 -27.27 19.48
CA LEU A 386 19.83 -28.63 19.94
C LEU A 386 19.25 -29.51 18.81
N ARG A 387 19.70 -30.76 18.72
CA ARG A 387 19.11 -31.82 17.89
C ARG A 387 18.42 -32.80 18.82
N ASP A 388 17.10 -32.92 18.72
CA ASP A 388 16.29 -33.79 19.62
C ASP A 388 16.73 -33.66 21.10
N ASP A 389 16.82 -32.41 21.58
CA ASP A 389 17.22 -32.01 22.94
C ASP A 389 18.70 -32.26 23.32
N VAL A 390 19.54 -32.72 22.38
CA VAL A 390 21.00 -32.81 22.55
C VAL A 390 21.69 -31.55 22.01
N LEU A 391 22.57 -30.94 22.81
CA LEU A 391 23.32 -29.74 22.41
C LEU A 391 24.26 -30.05 21.23
N LEU A 392 23.99 -29.44 20.07
CA LEU A 392 24.75 -29.65 18.84
C LEU A 392 25.85 -28.59 18.69
N ASN A 393 25.47 -27.31 18.78
CA ASN A 393 26.39 -26.18 18.70
C ASN A 393 25.95 -24.99 19.53
N SER A 394 26.92 -24.17 19.92
CA SER A 394 26.72 -22.85 20.49
C SER A 394 27.53 -21.82 19.70
N SER A 395 27.01 -20.61 19.56
CA SER A 395 27.67 -19.54 18.82
C SER A 395 27.49 -18.20 19.52
N SER A 396 28.57 -17.43 19.58
CA SER A 396 28.57 -16.02 19.99
C SER A 396 29.20 -15.18 18.87
N GLY A 397 28.73 -13.95 18.73
CA GLY A 397 29.22 -13.08 17.67
C GLY A 397 28.98 -11.61 17.91
N TYR A 398 29.97 -10.81 17.53
CA TYR A 398 29.90 -9.37 17.40
C TYR A 398 30.06 -8.99 15.93
N VAL A 399 29.14 -8.19 15.41
CA VAL A 399 29.16 -7.71 14.04
C VAL A 399 29.01 -6.20 14.01
N LYS A 400 29.94 -5.52 13.35
CA LYS A 400 29.87 -4.08 13.06
C LYS A 400 29.81 -3.88 11.56
N GLN A 401 28.77 -3.19 11.08
CA GLN A 401 28.52 -2.97 9.66
C GLN A 401 28.38 -1.48 9.37
N LYS A 402 28.96 -1.04 8.26
CA LYS A 402 28.69 0.27 7.65
C LYS A 402 28.32 0.05 6.20
N SER A 403 27.18 0.56 5.79
CA SER A 403 26.70 0.53 4.41
C SER A 403 26.36 1.95 3.95
N VAL A 404 26.78 2.28 2.74
CA VAL A 404 26.41 3.52 2.03
C VAL A 404 25.77 3.12 0.71
N ASN A 405 24.49 3.48 0.55
CA ASN A 405 23.72 3.24 -0.67
C ASN A 405 23.39 4.58 -1.34
N ASN A 406 23.92 4.80 -2.52
CA ASN A 406 23.61 5.92 -3.39
C ASN A 406 22.72 5.44 -4.54
N GLY A 407 21.54 6.03 -4.67
CA GLY A 407 20.64 5.79 -5.78
C GLY A 407 20.42 7.06 -6.59
N PHE A 408 20.55 6.97 -7.89
CA PHE A 408 20.25 8.04 -8.83
C PHE A 408 19.36 7.52 -9.95
N SER A 409 18.18 8.09 -10.09
CA SER A 409 17.21 7.70 -11.11
C SER A 409 16.82 8.92 -11.92
N GLN A 410 16.89 8.82 -13.25
CA GLN A 410 16.40 9.84 -14.16
C GLN A 410 15.47 9.22 -15.19
N SER A 411 14.49 10.00 -15.63
CA SER A 411 13.63 9.65 -16.76
C SER A 411 13.31 10.90 -17.56
N LEU A 412 13.32 10.72 -18.89
CA LEU A 412 12.88 11.70 -19.86
C LEU A 412 11.87 11.02 -20.77
N GLY A 413 10.67 11.57 -20.86
CA GLY A 413 9.62 11.09 -21.73
C GLY A 413 9.12 12.18 -22.65
N ILE A 414 8.74 11.82 -23.87
CA ILE A 414 7.97 12.64 -24.79
C ILE A 414 6.64 11.96 -25.06
N THR A 415 5.57 12.75 -25.13
CA THR A 415 4.25 12.26 -25.52
C THR A 415 3.65 13.24 -26.51
N ARG A 416 3.22 12.73 -27.66
CA ARG A 416 2.58 13.50 -28.72
C ARG A 416 1.20 12.93 -29.05
N LYS A 417 0.22 13.82 -29.17
CA LYS A 417 -1.07 13.56 -29.80
C LYS A 417 -1.04 13.97 -31.25
N PHE A 418 -1.76 13.24 -32.09
CA PHE A 418 -1.97 13.62 -33.48
C PHE A 418 -3.37 14.22 -33.68
N GLN A 419 -3.62 14.78 -34.86
CA GLN A 419 -4.93 15.36 -35.20
C GLN A 419 -6.06 14.34 -35.15
N LYS A 420 -5.79 13.07 -35.52
CA LYS A 420 -6.74 11.97 -35.37
C LYS A 420 -6.93 11.69 -33.88
N GLU A 421 -8.16 11.81 -33.39
CA GLU A 421 -8.49 11.62 -31.98
C GLU A 421 -8.04 10.23 -31.50
N ARG A 422 -7.39 10.16 -30.31
CA ARG A 422 -6.81 8.95 -29.70
C ARG A 422 -5.62 8.33 -30.44
N ARG A 423 -5.13 8.94 -31.53
CA ARG A 423 -3.82 8.59 -32.10
C ARG A 423 -2.71 9.26 -31.31
N THR A 424 -1.82 8.46 -30.74
CA THR A 424 -0.76 8.96 -29.84
C THR A 424 0.56 8.24 -30.07
N PHE A 425 1.65 8.96 -29.82
CA PHE A 425 2.99 8.42 -29.76
C PHE A 425 3.60 8.83 -28.42
N SER A 426 4.26 7.89 -27.75
CA SER A 426 5.06 8.16 -26.57
C SER A 426 6.39 7.45 -26.69
N ALA A 427 7.43 8.10 -26.16
CA ALA A 427 8.73 7.47 -26.00
C ALA A 427 9.33 7.96 -24.69
N SER A 428 10.05 7.09 -24.00
CA SER A 428 10.75 7.45 -22.78
C SER A 428 12.05 6.69 -22.64
N VAL A 429 13.02 7.34 -22.03
CA VAL A 429 14.26 6.74 -21.57
C VAL A 429 14.35 6.93 -20.07
N SER A 430 14.77 5.90 -19.35
CA SER A 430 15.11 6.00 -17.93
C SER A 430 16.40 5.28 -17.62
N SER A 431 17.13 5.82 -16.67
CA SER A 431 18.33 5.23 -16.09
C SER A 431 18.20 5.23 -14.58
N ASN A 432 18.57 4.11 -13.95
CA ASN A 432 18.63 3.96 -12.52
C ASN A 432 19.98 3.34 -12.14
N VAL A 433 20.78 4.07 -11.39
CA VAL A 433 22.07 3.61 -10.88
C VAL A 433 21.96 3.50 -9.36
N MET A 434 22.26 2.32 -8.84
CA MET A 434 22.32 2.06 -7.40
C MET A 434 23.70 1.52 -7.06
N ASP A 435 24.45 2.30 -6.28
CA ASP A 435 25.77 1.95 -5.78
C ASP A 435 25.67 1.72 -4.27
N ASN A 436 25.94 0.49 -3.84
CA ASN A 436 26.01 0.10 -2.44
C ASN A 436 27.44 -0.31 -2.10
N SER A 437 28.10 0.44 -1.24
CA SER A 437 29.35 0.05 -0.62
C SER A 437 29.13 -0.37 0.83
N GLY A 438 29.89 -1.36 1.28
CA GLY A 438 29.79 -1.94 2.60
C GLY A 438 31.15 -2.23 3.21
N THR A 439 31.26 -2.10 4.51
CA THR A 439 32.35 -2.66 5.30
C THR A 439 31.77 -3.35 6.51
N ASP A 440 32.12 -4.62 6.69
CA ASP A 440 31.69 -5.43 7.83
C ASP A 440 32.92 -5.93 8.58
N TYR A 441 32.84 -5.86 9.90
CA TYR A 441 33.74 -6.52 10.83
C TYR A 441 32.93 -7.62 11.52
N ASN A 442 33.41 -8.84 11.44
CA ASN A 442 32.77 -10.01 12.00
C ASN A 442 33.73 -10.72 12.94
N LEU A 443 33.37 -10.76 14.22
CA LEU A 443 34.03 -11.55 15.23
C LEU A 443 33.03 -12.59 15.71
N THR A 444 33.15 -13.84 15.26
CA THR A 444 32.24 -14.93 15.63
C THR A 444 33.02 -16.16 16.07
N THR A 445 32.44 -16.84 17.06
CA THR A 445 32.92 -18.13 17.55
C THR A 445 31.77 -19.12 17.48
N THR A 446 32.00 -20.29 16.89
CA THR A 446 31.04 -21.39 16.88
C THR A 446 31.72 -22.64 17.42
N ILE A 447 31.14 -23.23 18.46
CA ILE A 447 31.64 -24.41 19.15
C ILE A 447 30.75 -25.60 18.78
N PHE A 448 31.36 -26.67 18.30
CA PHE A 448 30.68 -27.93 17.98
C PHE A 448 30.91 -28.93 19.13
N HIS A 449 29.83 -29.44 19.72
CA HIS A 449 29.91 -30.30 20.90
C HIS A 449 29.81 -31.80 20.59
N GLN A 450 29.25 -32.16 19.42
CA GLN A 450 28.92 -33.54 19.04
C GLN A 450 29.49 -33.94 17.68
N SER A 451 30.36 -33.10 17.10
CA SER A 451 30.99 -33.33 15.79
C SER A 451 32.51 -33.42 15.98
N PRO A 452 33.22 -34.26 15.20
CA PRO A 452 34.68 -34.22 15.14
C PRO A 452 35.22 -32.96 14.43
N GLU A 453 34.35 -32.10 13.89
CA GLU A 453 34.73 -30.83 13.27
C GLU A 453 35.38 -29.86 14.27
N GLU A 454 36.39 -29.14 13.82
CA GLU A 454 37.05 -28.11 14.61
C GLU A 454 36.10 -26.93 14.87
N ASN A 455 36.28 -26.28 16.03
CA ASN A 455 35.57 -25.04 16.34
C ASN A 455 35.92 -23.96 15.32
N ASP A 456 34.92 -23.19 14.89
CA ASP A 456 35.08 -22.13 13.90
C ASP A 456 35.27 -20.77 14.61
N TYR A 457 36.45 -20.19 14.45
CA TYR A 457 36.79 -18.86 14.97
C TYR A 457 37.02 -17.91 13.80
N ARG A 458 36.16 -16.91 13.66
CA ARG A 458 36.24 -15.92 12.59
C ARG A 458 36.50 -14.55 13.18
N ASN A 459 37.59 -13.94 12.74
CA ASN A 459 37.85 -12.52 12.94
C ASN A 459 38.16 -11.93 11.57
N GLN A 460 37.16 -11.30 10.95
CA GLN A 460 37.19 -10.98 9.52
C GLN A 460 36.77 -9.54 9.26
N ARG A 461 37.38 -8.96 8.23
CA ARG A 461 36.95 -7.70 7.62
C ARG A 461 36.53 -7.97 6.18
N SER A 462 35.29 -7.68 5.84
CA SER A 462 34.81 -7.71 4.46
C SER A 462 34.51 -6.31 3.93
N VAL A 463 34.98 -6.04 2.71
CA VAL A 463 34.63 -4.85 1.95
C VAL A 463 33.82 -5.30 0.74
N SER A 464 32.64 -4.71 0.55
CA SER A 464 31.79 -5.01 -0.60
C SER A 464 31.46 -3.76 -1.40
N LYS A 465 31.37 -3.90 -2.72
CA LYS A 465 30.90 -2.87 -3.65
C LYS A 465 29.96 -3.53 -4.65
N ASN A 466 28.70 -3.14 -4.57
CA ASN A 466 27.63 -3.63 -5.43
C ASN A 466 27.10 -2.46 -6.25
N GLN A 467 27.12 -2.56 -7.56
CA GLN A 467 26.56 -1.59 -8.47
C GLN A 467 25.49 -2.27 -9.31
N ASN A 468 24.31 -1.68 -9.35
CA ASN A 468 23.24 -2.04 -10.26
C ASN A 468 22.94 -0.84 -11.16
N THR A 469 23.08 -1.01 -12.47
CA THR A 469 22.70 -0.03 -13.48
C THR A 469 21.58 -0.59 -14.35
N ASP A 470 20.39 -0.02 -14.20
CA ASP A 470 19.24 -0.29 -15.07
C ASP A 470 19.11 0.83 -16.12
N PHE A 471 19.01 0.46 -17.39
CA PHE A 471 18.62 1.33 -18.49
C PHE A 471 17.35 0.79 -19.14
N SER A 472 16.40 1.67 -19.43
CA SER A 472 15.17 1.30 -20.12
C SER A 472 14.82 2.35 -21.17
N PHE A 473 14.61 1.90 -22.40
CA PHE A 473 13.98 2.67 -23.46
C PHE A 473 12.62 2.05 -23.77
N ASN A 474 11.59 2.87 -23.90
CA ASN A 474 10.24 2.46 -24.25
C ASN A 474 9.71 3.39 -25.35
N ALA A 475 9.11 2.82 -26.39
CA ALA A 475 8.41 3.57 -27.42
C ALA A 475 7.10 2.89 -27.75
N ARG A 476 6.03 3.67 -27.86
CA ARG A 476 4.69 3.19 -28.08
C ARG A 476 3.95 4.07 -29.08
N TYR A 477 3.22 3.41 -29.96
CA TYR A 477 2.31 4.03 -30.91
C TYR A 477 0.92 3.43 -30.76
N ASP A 478 -0.08 4.28 -30.66
CA ASP A 478 -1.49 3.90 -30.53
C ASP A 478 -2.25 4.36 -31.79
N GLU A 479 -2.86 3.42 -32.52
CA GLU A 479 -3.69 3.69 -33.70
C GLU A 479 -5.17 3.40 -33.40
N PRO A 480 -6.06 4.40 -33.46
CA PRO A 480 -7.48 4.19 -33.34
C PRO A 480 -8.05 3.55 -34.61
N VAL A 481 -8.45 2.28 -34.52
CA VAL A 481 -9.07 1.52 -35.61
C VAL A 481 -10.60 1.70 -35.66
N SER A 482 -11.22 2.21 -34.59
CA SER A 482 -12.61 2.68 -34.56
C SER A 482 -12.83 3.69 -33.44
N ASP A 483 -14.04 4.26 -33.32
CA ASP A 483 -14.46 5.16 -32.23
C ASP A 483 -14.32 4.59 -30.81
N SER A 484 -14.18 3.27 -30.72
CA SER A 484 -14.08 2.54 -29.45
C SER A 484 -12.87 1.64 -29.34
N ALA A 485 -12.11 1.42 -30.42
CA ALA A 485 -11.01 0.46 -30.44
C ALA A 485 -9.68 1.12 -30.81
N ILE A 486 -8.61 0.70 -30.13
CA ILE A 486 -7.23 1.11 -30.36
C ILE A 486 -6.39 -0.15 -30.51
N VAL A 487 -5.52 -0.17 -31.51
CA VAL A 487 -4.41 -1.13 -31.62
C VAL A 487 -3.14 -0.40 -31.24
N SER A 488 -2.35 -0.97 -30.34
CA SER A 488 -1.10 -0.39 -29.88
C SER A 488 0.08 -1.28 -30.21
N THR A 489 1.18 -0.68 -30.64
CA THR A 489 2.47 -1.34 -30.81
C THR A 489 3.48 -0.69 -29.89
N GLU A 490 4.19 -1.47 -29.10
CA GLU A 490 5.16 -0.98 -28.13
C GLU A 490 6.44 -1.82 -28.19
N ILE A 491 7.58 -1.12 -28.19
CA ILE A 491 8.92 -1.72 -28.12
C ILE A 491 9.56 -1.22 -26.84
N THR A 492 10.07 -2.14 -26.02
CA THR A 492 10.87 -1.81 -24.85
C THR A 492 12.22 -2.50 -24.93
N TYR A 493 13.28 -1.75 -24.74
CA TYR A 493 14.62 -2.29 -24.52
C TYR A 493 15.03 -2.03 -23.07
N LYS A 494 15.45 -3.08 -22.37
CA LYS A 494 15.99 -3.00 -21.01
C LYS A 494 17.39 -3.57 -20.98
N SER A 495 18.29 -2.89 -20.30
CA SER A 495 19.64 -3.37 -20.00
C SER A 495 19.86 -3.25 -18.50
N LEU A 496 20.33 -4.33 -17.88
CA LEU A 496 20.59 -4.44 -16.46
C LEU A 496 22.03 -4.93 -16.29
N SER A 497 22.90 -4.08 -15.75
CA SER A 497 24.29 -4.43 -15.42
C SER A 497 24.44 -4.52 -13.91
N LEU A 498 24.79 -5.71 -13.42
CA LEU A 498 25.03 -6.02 -12.02
C LEU A 498 26.51 -6.30 -11.82
N LYS A 499 27.16 -5.53 -10.95
CA LYS A 499 28.54 -5.75 -10.53
C LYS A 499 28.56 -5.92 -9.03
N ASN A 500 29.18 -6.98 -8.55
CA ASN A 500 29.33 -7.30 -7.14
C ASN A 500 30.78 -7.68 -6.91
N ASP A 501 31.48 -6.92 -6.08
CA ASP A 501 32.84 -7.23 -5.64
C ASP A 501 32.81 -7.34 -4.12
N ARG A 502 33.26 -8.48 -3.59
CA ARG A 502 33.40 -8.73 -2.16
C ARG A 502 34.80 -9.28 -1.90
N LYS A 503 35.51 -8.60 -1.01
CA LYS A 503 36.85 -8.99 -0.56
C LYS A 503 36.85 -9.18 0.95
N VAL A 504 37.34 -10.32 1.40
CA VAL A 504 37.39 -10.72 2.81
C VAL A 504 38.84 -10.94 3.19
N HIS A 505 39.24 -10.35 4.31
CA HIS A 505 40.54 -10.54 4.91
C HIS A 505 40.36 -11.03 6.35
N ASP A 506 41.09 -12.07 6.71
CA ASP A 506 41.19 -12.60 8.06
C ASP A 506 42.21 -11.79 8.87
N PHE A 507 41.97 -11.72 10.17
CA PHE A 507 42.87 -11.07 11.12
C PHE A 507 44.17 -11.86 11.27
N ASP A 508 45.29 -11.17 11.12
CA ASP A 508 46.62 -11.72 11.30
C ASP A 508 47.15 -11.32 12.68
N THR A 509 47.37 -12.31 13.54
CA THR A 509 47.84 -12.09 14.91
C THR A 509 49.29 -11.61 14.99
N VAL A 510 50.08 -11.78 13.92
CA VAL A 510 51.48 -11.35 13.86
C VAL A 510 51.57 -9.86 13.51
N THR A 511 50.80 -9.42 12.52
CA THR A 511 50.78 -8.00 12.09
C THR A 511 49.83 -7.13 12.92
N GLY A 512 48.82 -7.74 13.55
CA GLY A 512 47.76 -7.02 14.25
C GLY A 512 46.73 -6.38 13.32
N GLU A 513 46.72 -6.75 12.03
CA GLU A 513 45.87 -6.17 11.00
C GLU A 513 45.05 -7.24 10.25
N PHE A 514 44.02 -6.82 9.49
CA PHE A 514 43.29 -7.69 8.57
C PHE A 514 44.03 -7.82 7.24
N SER A 515 45.19 -8.50 7.25
CA SER A 515 46.09 -8.63 6.09
C SER A 515 45.96 -9.94 5.31
N THR A 516 45.39 -10.99 5.90
CA THR A 516 45.34 -12.31 5.27
C THR A 516 44.16 -12.40 4.31
N PHE A 517 44.42 -12.33 2.99
CA PHE A 517 43.35 -12.43 1.98
C PHE A 517 42.71 -13.82 1.97
N ASN A 518 41.39 -13.87 2.09
CA ASN A 518 40.62 -15.11 2.08
C ASN A 518 39.95 -15.32 0.72
N SER A 519 40.54 -16.15 -0.14
CA SER A 519 40.03 -16.43 -1.48
C SER A 519 38.73 -17.24 -1.52
N LEU A 520 38.42 -17.98 -0.45
CA LEU A 520 37.19 -18.80 -0.32
C LEU A 520 35.96 -17.95 0.00
N LEU A 521 36.15 -16.81 0.68
CA LEU A 521 35.07 -15.89 1.08
C LEU A 521 35.00 -14.63 0.19
N SER A 522 35.97 -14.47 -0.71
CA SER A 522 36.07 -13.35 -1.65
C SER A 522 35.58 -13.75 -3.03
N ASN A 523 34.83 -12.87 -3.68
CA ASN A 523 34.25 -13.15 -4.98
C ASN A 523 33.96 -11.87 -5.77
N THR A 524 33.96 -11.99 -7.10
CA THR A 524 33.50 -10.95 -8.01
C THR A 524 32.47 -11.54 -8.96
N ILE A 525 31.37 -10.84 -9.19
CA ILE A 525 30.31 -11.22 -10.12
C ILE A 525 30.00 -10.00 -10.99
N ASN A 526 30.01 -10.19 -12.30
CA ASN A 526 29.55 -9.25 -13.30
C ASN A 526 28.47 -9.94 -14.13
N GLN A 527 27.29 -9.33 -14.23
CA GLN A 527 26.18 -9.88 -14.98
C GLN A 527 25.50 -8.79 -15.80
N ASP A 528 25.36 -9.01 -17.09
CA ASP A 528 24.65 -8.13 -18.00
C ASP A 528 23.43 -8.86 -18.56
N ILE A 529 22.25 -8.27 -18.36
CA ILE A 529 20.97 -8.81 -18.83
C ILE A 529 20.36 -7.80 -19.79
N ASN A 530 20.26 -8.17 -21.06
CA ASN A 530 19.63 -7.36 -22.10
C ASN A 530 18.31 -8.00 -22.52
N SER A 531 17.23 -7.23 -22.50
CA SER A 531 15.88 -7.71 -22.80
C SER A 531 15.19 -6.81 -23.80
N LEU A 532 14.73 -7.39 -24.91
CA LEU A 532 13.89 -6.73 -25.91
C LEU A 532 12.47 -7.25 -25.79
N TYR A 533 11.52 -6.34 -25.61
CA TYR A 533 10.09 -6.62 -25.54
C TYR A 533 9.41 -6.06 -26.79
N ALA A 534 8.69 -6.92 -27.50
CA ALA A 534 7.79 -6.54 -28.57
C ALA A 534 6.34 -6.80 -28.14
N VAL A 535 5.56 -5.73 -28.00
CA VAL A 535 4.21 -5.77 -27.45
C VAL A 535 3.19 -5.32 -28.50
N MET A 536 2.17 -6.14 -28.71
CA MET A 536 0.96 -5.79 -29.45
C MET A 536 -0.22 -5.76 -28.49
N GLY A 537 -0.98 -4.66 -28.50
CA GLY A 537 -2.12 -4.45 -27.64
C GLY A 537 -3.40 -4.15 -28.41
N TYR A 538 -4.53 -4.59 -27.87
CA TYR A 538 -5.86 -4.28 -28.37
C TYR A 538 -6.75 -3.80 -27.22
N ASP A 539 -7.23 -2.57 -27.35
CA ASP A 539 -8.05 -1.87 -26.37
C ASP A 539 -9.42 -1.57 -26.96
N LEU A 540 -10.49 -2.19 -26.45
CA LEU A 540 -11.87 -1.93 -26.83
C LEU A 540 -12.65 -1.36 -25.66
N ASN A 541 -13.11 -0.12 -25.79
CA ASN A 541 -13.81 0.62 -24.74
C ASN A 541 -15.22 1.02 -25.20
N LYS A 542 -16.22 0.24 -24.80
CA LYS A 542 -17.65 0.55 -24.98
C LYS A 542 -18.26 1.00 -23.65
N THR A 543 -19.50 1.48 -23.70
CA THR A 543 -20.21 1.97 -22.50
C THR A 543 -20.49 0.85 -21.47
N LYS A 544 -20.95 -0.32 -21.95
CA LYS A 544 -21.29 -1.48 -21.10
C LYS A 544 -20.12 -2.42 -20.83
N PHE A 545 -19.10 -2.44 -21.68
CA PHE A 545 -17.95 -3.32 -21.46
C PHE A 545 -16.65 -2.72 -21.97
N ARG A 546 -15.55 -3.16 -21.35
CA ARG A 546 -14.18 -2.88 -21.79
C ARG A 546 -13.46 -4.21 -21.96
N PHE A 547 -12.69 -4.33 -23.03
CA PHE A 547 -11.82 -5.47 -23.28
C PHE A 547 -10.42 -4.97 -23.61
N PHE A 548 -9.42 -5.62 -23.03
CA PHE A 548 -8.02 -5.31 -23.17
C PHE A 548 -7.25 -6.63 -23.32
N PHE A 549 -6.31 -6.66 -24.27
CA PHE A 549 -5.43 -7.78 -24.50
C PHE A 549 -4.07 -7.26 -24.96
N ASN A 550 -2.97 -7.63 -24.29
CA ASN A 550 -1.64 -7.51 -24.88
C ASN A 550 -0.97 -8.88 -24.99
N ALA A 551 -0.35 -9.10 -26.14
CA ALA A 551 0.66 -10.13 -26.34
C ALA A 551 2.04 -9.46 -26.28
N ASN A 552 2.97 -10.06 -25.53
CA ASN A 552 4.31 -9.57 -25.31
C ASN A 552 5.32 -10.69 -25.57
N LEU A 553 6.19 -10.50 -26.55
CA LEU A 553 7.31 -11.39 -26.79
C LEU A 553 8.57 -10.76 -26.20
N GLU A 554 9.17 -11.41 -25.21
CA GLU A 554 10.44 -11.01 -24.60
C GLU A 554 11.57 -11.90 -25.11
N ILE A 555 12.63 -11.27 -25.60
CA ILE A 555 13.92 -11.91 -25.92
C ILE A 555 14.90 -11.44 -24.87
N ASN A 556 15.41 -12.37 -24.06
CA ASN A 556 16.29 -12.09 -22.93
C ASN A 556 17.65 -12.75 -23.17
N ASN A 557 18.71 -11.95 -23.15
CA ASN A 557 20.10 -12.38 -23.23
C ASN A 557 20.77 -12.11 -21.88
N ASN A 558 21.38 -13.13 -21.30
CA ASN A 558 21.99 -13.06 -19.99
C ASN A 558 23.44 -13.55 -20.06
N ASP A 559 24.36 -12.62 -19.86
CA ASP A 559 25.80 -12.82 -19.80
C ASP A 559 26.26 -12.74 -18.36
N PHE A 560 26.92 -13.78 -17.87
CA PHE A 560 27.40 -13.86 -16.50
C PHE A 560 28.86 -14.25 -16.47
N HIS A 561 29.63 -13.46 -15.73
CA HIS A 561 31.02 -13.69 -15.43
C HIS A 561 31.21 -13.64 -13.92
N SER A 562 31.90 -14.61 -13.34
CA SER A 562 32.31 -14.54 -11.95
C SER A 562 33.72 -15.04 -11.75
N PHE A 563 34.40 -14.45 -10.78
CA PHE A 563 35.68 -14.89 -10.26
C PHE A 563 35.50 -15.33 -8.81
N PHE A 564 35.79 -16.59 -8.52
CA PHE A 564 35.65 -17.18 -7.19
C PHE A 564 36.72 -18.25 -7.00
N ASN A 565 37.34 -18.30 -5.81
CA ASN A 565 38.39 -19.28 -5.47
C ASN A 565 39.49 -19.44 -6.55
N ASN A 566 39.95 -18.31 -7.10
CA ASN A 566 40.95 -18.23 -8.17
C ASN A 566 40.55 -18.80 -9.54
N ASP A 567 39.27 -19.14 -9.74
CA ASP A 567 38.74 -19.61 -11.02
C ASP A 567 37.81 -18.56 -11.65
N ASN A 568 37.86 -18.48 -12.98
CA ASN A 568 36.91 -17.70 -13.79
C ASN A 568 35.79 -18.61 -14.28
N ILE A 569 34.55 -18.13 -14.15
CA ILE A 569 33.35 -18.84 -14.58
C ILE A 569 32.57 -17.92 -15.49
N ASP A 570 32.45 -18.31 -16.75
CA ASP A 570 31.68 -17.62 -17.77
C ASP A 570 30.49 -18.46 -18.19
N PHE A 571 29.32 -17.84 -18.25
CA PHE A 571 28.08 -18.52 -18.61
C PHE A 571 27.12 -17.59 -19.34
N ARG A 572 26.55 -18.07 -20.44
CA ARG A 572 25.59 -17.34 -21.27
C ARG A 572 24.32 -18.16 -21.45
N LYS A 573 23.16 -17.56 -21.21
CA LYS A 573 21.85 -18.15 -21.53
C LYS A 573 20.96 -17.13 -22.22
N ASN A 574 20.19 -17.63 -23.18
CA ASN A 574 19.20 -16.86 -23.90
C ASN A 574 17.82 -17.48 -23.67
N PHE A 575 16.82 -16.64 -23.45
CA PHE A 575 15.44 -17.07 -23.23
C PHE A 575 14.49 -16.30 -24.15
N ILE A 576 13.41 -16.96 -24.54
CA ILE A 576 12.29 -16.36 -25.27
C ILE A 576 11.02 -16.62 -24.48
N PHE A 577 10.30 -15.55 -24.13
CA PHE A 577 9.15 -15.61 -23.25
C PHE A 577 7.89 -15.05 -23.93
N PRO A 578 6.91 -15.90 -24.28
CA PRO A 578 5.61 -15.47 -24.79
C PRO A 578 4.69 -15.15 -23.61
N ASN A 579 4.66 -13.88 -23.23
CA ASN A 579 3.81 -13.38 -22.16
C ASN A 579 2.52 -12.79 -22.72
N TYR A 580 1.44 -12.83 -21.95
CA TYR A 580 0.22 -12.09 -22.31
C TYR A 580 -0.52 -11.61 -21.06
N ASN A 581 -1.32 -10.56 -21.24
CA ASN A 581 -2.28 -10.13 -20.25
C ASN A 581 -3.61 -9.77 -20.91
N THR A 582 -4.71 -10.05 -20.21
CA THR A 582 -6.05 -9.72 -20.69
C THR A 582 -6.95 -9.31 -19.54
N ARG A 583 -7.86 -8.40 -19.84
CA ARG A 583 -8.83 -7.87 -18.91
C ARG A 583 -10.15 -7.60 -19.62
N PHE A 584 -11.22 -8.13 -19.07
CA PHE A 584 -12.59 -7.89 -19.49
C PHE A 584 -13.39 -7.30 -18.33
N VAL A 585 -13.99 -6.13 -18.54
CA VAL A 585 -14.82 -5.45 -17.54
C VAL A 585 -16.22 -5.29 -18.10
N TYR A 586 -17.21 -5.88 -17.44
CA TYR A 586 -18.62 -5.67 -17.72
C TYR A 586 -19.25 -4.74 -16.68
N LYS A 587 -19.80 -3.62 -17.14
CA LYS A 587 -20.49 -2.62 -16.31
C LYS A 587 -22.00 -2.84 -16.38
N PHE A 588 -22.57 -3.38 -15.30
CA PHE A 588 -24.02 -3.49 -15.15
C PHE A 588 -24.66 -2.11 -14.92
N SER A 589 -23.96 -1.22 -14.22
CA SER A 589 -24.29 0.20 -14.02
C SER A 589 -23.02 1.00 -13.72
N SER A 590 -23.13 2.31 -13.50
CA SER A 590 -22.02 3.16 -13.05
C SER A 590 -21.44 2.73 -11.68
N SER A 591 -22.21 1.98 -10.89
CA SER A 591 -21.86 1.57 -9.53
C SER A 591 -21.71 0.05 -9.35
N LYS A 592 -21.95 -0.76 -10.39
CA LYS A 592 -21.90 -2.22 -10.36
C LYS A 592 -21.15 -2.77 -11.57
N SER A 593 -20.08 -3.52 -11.32
CA SER A 593 -19.26 -4.10 -12.39
C SER A 593 -18.68 -5.46 -12.00
N LEU A 594 -18.46 -6.29 -13.01
CA LEU A 594 -17.69 -7.51 -12.96
C LEU A 594 -16.45 -7.33 -13.82
N GLU A 595 -15.31 -7.79 -13.32
CA GLU A 595 -14.04 -7.79 -14.00
C GLU A 595 -13.46 -9.19 -13.97
N LEU A 596 -12.98 -9.63 -15.13
CA LEU A 596 -12.25 -10.87 -15.33
C LEU A 596 -10.88 -10.48 -15.88
N SER A 597 -9.82 -11.03 -15.33
CA SER A 597 -8.48 -10.81 -15.87
C SER A 597 -7.66 -12.08 -15.80
N ASN A 598 -6.76 -12.21 -16.76
CA ASN A 598 -5.80 -13.30 -16.81
C ASN A 598 -4.44 -12.77 -17.27
N GLN A 599 -3.37 -13.30 -16.68
CA GLN A 599 -2.00 -12.96 -17.04
C GLN A 599 -1.15 -14.23 -17.01
N SER A 600 -0.29 -14.36 -18.02
CA SER A 600 0.69 -15.43 -18.16
C SER A 600 2.08 -14.81 -18.26
N ASP A 601 2.94 -15.19 -17.32
CA ASP A 601 4.32 -14.71 -17.24
C ASP A 601 5.30 -15.89 -17.21
N PHE A 602 6.40 -15.77 -17.93
CA PHE A 602 7.57 -16.62 -17.78
C PHE A 602 8.68 -15.87 -17.03
N THR A 603 9.52 -16.60 -16.31
CA THR A 603 10.65 -16.02 -15.57
C THR A 603 11.86 -16.92 -15.72
N ALA A 604 12.99 -16.33 -16.13
CA ALA A 604 14.27 -17.02 -16.17
C ALA A 604 14.71 -17.44 -14.75
N PRO A 605 15.36 -18.61 -14.58
CA PRO A 605 16.03 -18.94 -13.32
C PRO A 605 17.09 -17.90 -13.00
N GLN A 606 17.32 -17.64 -11.70
CA GLN A 606 18.43 -16.79 -11.30
C GLN A 606 19.75 -17.42 -11.69
N MET A 607 20.72 -16.61 -12.10
CA MET A 607 21.97 -17.13 -12.63
C MET A 607 22.81 -17.86 -11.57
N THR A 608 22.75 -17.39 -10.33
CA THR A 608 23.33 -18.10 -9.18
C THR A 608 22.73 -19.49 -8.97
N ALA A 609 21.47 -19.71 -9.35
CA ALA A 609 20.85 -21.03 -9.31
C ALA A 609 21.21 -21.90 -10.52
N LEU A 610 21.69 -21.32 -11.62
CA LEU A 610 22.17 -22.03 -12.82
C LEU A 610 23.67 -22.36 -12.76
N ASN A 611 24.44 -21.59 -11.98
CA ASN A 611 25.90 -21.69 -11.92
C ASN A 611 26.34 -23.05 -11.35
N PRO A 612 26.96 -23.95 -12.14
CA PRO A 612 27.31 -25.31 -11.70
C PRO A 612 28.45 -25.37 -10.66
N TYR A 613 29.04 -24.22 -10.32
CA TYR A 613 30.12 -24.11 -9.34
C TYR A 613 29.69 -24.49 -7.91
N ILE A 614 30.62 -25.09 -7.17
CA ILE A 614 30.43 -25.52 -5.78
C ILE A 614 30.98 -24.47 -4.82
N ASP A 615 30.09 -23.71 -4.18
CA ASP A 615 30.44 -22.76 -3.13
C ASP A 615 30.70 -23.49 -1.80
N LEU A 616 31.94 -23.40 -1.32
CA LEU A 616 32.44 -23.95 -0.06
C LEU A 616 32.72 -22.88 1.00
N SER A 617 32.25 -21.64 0.81
CA SER A 617 32.46 -20.52 1.73
C SER A 617 31.87 -20.73 3.14
N ASN A 618 30.93 -21.66 3.27
CA ASN A 618 30.36 -22.06 4.56
C ASN A 618 30.67 -23.54 4.83
N PRO A 619 31.39 -23.89 5.91
CA PRO A 619 31.73 -25.27 6.22
C PRO A 619 30.50 -26.15 6.46
N LEU A 620 29.39 -25.57 6.92
CA LEU A 620 28.13 -26.28 7.18
C LEU A 620 27.14 -26.23 6.00
N LEU A 621 27.45 -25.50 4.93
CA LEU A 621 26.56 -25.35 3.77
C LEU A 621 27.37 -25.32 2.47
N THR A 622 27.26 -26.38 1.69
CA THR A 622 27.78 -26.44 0.32
C THR A 622 26.66 -26.15 -0.66
N THR A 623 26.85 -25.14 -1.52
CA THR A 623 25.83 -24.76 -2.52
C THR A 623 26.35 -25.00 -3.92
N GLN A 624 25.54 -25.66 -4.76
CA GLN A 624 25.84 -25.88 -6.16
C GLN A 624 24.62 -25.56 -7.03
N GLY A 625 24.78 -24.72 -8.05
CA GLY A 625 23.70 -24.44 -9.00
C GLY A 625 23.46 -25.61 -9.96
N ASN A 626 22.30 -25.57 -10.61
CA ASN A 626 21.85 -26.57 -11.56
C ASN A 626 21.64 -25.92 -12.95
N PRO A 627 22.51 -26.19 -13.94
CA PRO A 627 22.43 -25.56 -15.26
C PRO A 627 21.23 -26.01 -16.10
N ASP A 628 20.52 -27.06 -15.67
CA ASP A 628 19.37 -27.66 -16.36
C ASP A 628 18.02 -27.05 -15.94
N LEU A 629 18.03 -26.03 -15.07
CA LEU A 629 16.79 -25.39 -14.64
C LEU A 629 16.03 -24.78 -15.83
N LYS A 630 14.76 -25.11 -15.90
CA LYS A 630 13.78 -24.55 -16.83
C LYS A 630 13.22 -23.25 -16.29
N SER A 631 12.78 -22.39 -17.18
CA SER A 631 12.05 -21.17 -16.84
C SER A 631 10.73 -21.49 -16.13
N THR A 632 10.42 -20.70 -15.11
CA THR A 632 9.17 -20.82 -14.36
C THR A 632 8.04 -20.17 -15.16
N TRP A 633 6.92 -20.88 -15.32
CA TRP A 633 5.70 -20.34 -15.91
C TRP A 633 4.66 -20.11 -14.81
N ARG A 634 4.05 -18.94 -14.79
CA ARG A 634 3.00 -18.59 -13.84
C ARG A 634 1.79 -18.03 -14.57
N ASN A 635 0.63 -18.62 -14.34
CA ASN A 635 -0.65 -18.10 -14.79
C ASN A 635 -1.46 -17.60 -13.61
N THR A 636 -2.00 -16.39 -13.71
CA THR A 636 -2.83 -15.77 -12.68
C THR A 636 -4.16 -15.32 -13.27
N SER A 637 -5.24 -15.89 -12.78
CA SER A 637 -6.61 -15.51 -13.10
C SER A 637 -7.24 -14.78 -11.93
N SER A 638 -8.00 -13.72 -12.19
CA SER A 638 -8.80 -13.09 -11.16
C SER A 638 -10.18 -12.67 -11.63
N ILE A 639 -11.13 -12.79 -10.71
CA ILE A 639 -12.50 -12.32 -10.81
C ILE A 639 -12.67 -11.26 -9.75
N TYR A 640 -13.14 -10.07 -10.15
CA TYR A 640 -13.45 -8.98 -9.23
C TYR A 640 -14.85 -8.46 -9.49
N PHE A 641 -15.69 -8.52 -8.48
CA PHE A 641 -17.04 -7.97 -8.53
C PHE A 641 -17.17 -6.87 -7.48
N VAL A 642 -17.80 -5.77 -7.88
CA VAL A 642 -18.09 -4.66 -6.98
C VAL A 642 -19.50 -4.13 -7.24
N ASN A 643 -20.20 -3.81 -6.15
CA ASN A 643 -21.50 -3.16 -6.16
C ASN A 643 -21.54 -2.07 -5.09
N LYS A 644 -21.74 -0.83 -5.52
CA LYS A 644 -21.82 0.34 -4.66
C LYS A 644 -23.27 0.84 -4.67
N ASN A 645 -24.05 0.39 -3.70
CA ASN A 645 -25.39 0.92 -3.47
C ASN A 645 -25.28 2.09 -2.47
N LEU A 646 -24.74 3.21 -2.97
CA LEU A 646 -24.60 4.47 -2.26
C LEU A 646 -25.91 4.98 -1.60
N PRO A 647 -27.09 4.84 -2.24
CA PRO A 647 -28.41 5.11 -1.64
C PRO A 647 -28.66 4.39 -0.32
N LYS A 648 -28.36 3.09 -0.30
CA LYS A 648 -28.51 2.29 0.91
C LYS A 648 -27.26 2.39 1.79
N HIS A 649 -26.28 3.24 1.47
CA HIS A 649 -24.95 3.24 2.08
C HIS A 649 -24.37 1.83 2.22
N ILE A 650 -24.57 0.98 1.19
CA ILE A 650 -24.05 -0.38 1.12
C ILE A 650 -22.96 -0.42 0.07
N THR A 651 -21.82 -0.95 0.45
CA THR A 651 -20.75 -1.30 -0.48
C THR A 651 -20.43 -2.78 -0.30
N TYR A 652 -20.32 -3.49 -1.42
CA TYR A 652 -19.92 -4.89 -1.43
C TYR A 652 -18.92 -5.11 -2.56
N SER A 653 -17.81 -5.75 -2.24
CA SER A 653 -16.84 -6.20 -3.21
C SER A 653 -16.40 -7.61 -2.88
N THR A 654 -16.18 -8.42 -3.90
CA THR A 654 -15.58 -9.74 -3.75
C THR A 654 -14.55 -9.94 -4.85
N SER A 655 -13.41 -10.52 -4.48
CA SER A 655 -12.32 -10.83 -5.40
C SER A 655 -11.88 -12.27 -5.17
N LEU A 656 -11.71 -13.00 -6.26
CA LEU A 656 -11.17 -14.35 -6.28
C LEU A 656 -9.96 -14.35 -7.20
N LYS A 657 -8.80 -14.73 -6.68
CA LYS A 657 -7.54 -14.76 -7.41
C LYS A 657 -6.94 -16.16 -7.33
N PHE A 658 -6.72 -16.78 -8.47
CA PHE A 658 -6.08 -18.07 -8.60
C PHE A 658 -4.75 -17.92 -9.32
N SER A 659 -3.68 -18.46 -8.75
CA SER A 659 -2.36 -18.50 -9.35
C SER A 659 -1.87 -19.94 -9.39
N TYR A 660 -1.40 -20.37 -10.56
CA TYR A 660 -0.77 -21.66 -10.79
C TYR A 660 0.66 -21.42 -11.28
N THR A 661 1.60 -22.19 -10.74
CA THR A 661 3.02 -22.10 -11.08
C THR A 661 3.55 -23.47 -11.47
N GLU A 662 4.17 -23.51 -12.63
CA GLU A 662 4.83 -24.67 -13.23
C GLU A 662 6.33 -24.41 -13.32
N ASN A 663 7.14 -25.47 -13.17
CA ASN A 663 8.61 -25.39 -13.19
C ASN A 663 9.16 -24.34 -12.22
N ASN A 664 8.56 -24.21 -11.04
CA ASN A 664 9.06 -23.32 -10.00
C ASN A 664 10.46 -23.77 -9.57
N VAL A 665 11.45 -22.89 -9.59
CA VAL A 665 12.77 -23.19 -9.05
C VAL A 665 12.65 -23.29 -7.52
N SER A 666 12.95 -24.46 -6.96
CA SER A 666 12.91 -24.74 -5.53
C SER A 666 14.30 -25.17 -5.06
N ASP A 667 14.61 -24.83 -3.80
CA ASP A 667 15.74 -25.43 -3.10
C ASP A 667 15.56 -26.94 -3.01
N PHE A 668 16.65 -27.65 -3.24
CA PHE A 668 16.82 -29.08 -3.03
C PHE A 668 18.04 -29.26 -2.13
N SER A 669 17.85 -29.77 -0.93
CA SER A 669 18.98 -29.99 -0.03
C SER A 669 18.90 -31.31 0.69
N TYR A 670 20.06 -31.89 0.99
CA TYR A 670 20.22 -33.08 1.84
C TYR A 670 21.33 -32.82 2.86
N TYR A 671 21.31 -33.58 3.96
CA TYR A 671 22.32 -33.53 5.00
C TYR A 671 23.19 -34.79 4.96
N ASP A 672 24.46 -34.67 5.29
CA ASP A 672 25.32 -35.83 5.57
C ASP A 672 25.27 -36.23 7.04
N ASP A 673 25.99 -37.30 7.40
CA ASP A 673 26.06 -37.82 8.76
C ASP A 673 26.64 -36.81 9.77
N THR A 674 27.43 -35.82 9.31
CA THR A 674 27.98 -34.76 10.17
C THR A 674 26.99 -33.60 10.35
N GLY A 675 25.89 -33.58 9.59
CA GLY A 675 24.87 -32.53 9.61
C GLY A 675 25.20 -31.33 8.72
N ARG A 676 26.20 -31.44 7.84
CA ARG A 676 26.49 -30.45 6.80
C ARG A 676 25.42 -30.52 5.73
N GLN A 677 24.94 -29.36 5.30
CA GLN A 677 23.90 -29.23 4.29
C GLN A 677 24.52 -29.13 2.89
N PHE A 678 24.11 -29.99 1.98
CA PHE A 678 24.33 -29.83 0.54
C PHE A 678 23.07 -29.26 -0.09
N ARG A 679 23.18 -28.12 -0.78
CA ARG A 679 22.06 -27.41 -1.41
C ARG A 679 22.29 -27.26 -2.91
N THR A 680 21.29 -27.63 -3.68
CA THR A 680 21.15 -27.33 -5.10
C THR A 680 19.72 -26.88 -5.40
N PHE A 681 19.35 -26.83 -6.67
CA PHE A 681 18.04 -26.35 -7.13
C PHE A 681 17.41 -27.34 -8.10
N ALA A 682 16.09 -27.46 -8.04
CA ALA A 682 15.31 -28.28 -8.95
C ALA A 682 14.00 -27.58 -9.34
N ASN A 683 13.49 -27.87 -10.54
CA ASN A 683 12.15 -27.41 -10.93
C ASN A 683 11.08 -28.28 -10.27
N ILE A 684 10.05 -27.64 -9.72
CA ILE A 684 8.88 -28.32 -9.16
C ILE A 684 7.57 -27.70 -9.66
N SER A 685 6.60 -28.57 -9.92
CA SER A 685 5.35 -28.21 -10.59
C SER A 685 4.10 -28.49 -9.75
N GLY A 686 3.06 -27.70 -9.99
CA GLY A 686 1.77 -27.83 -9.32
C GLY A 686 1.60 -26.94 -8.08
N ASN A 687 2.48 -25.96 -7.88
CA ASN A 687 2.29 -24.95 -6.85
C ASN A 687 1.09 -24.07 -7.19
N LYS A 688 0.15 -23.93 -6.26
CA LYS A 688 -1.11 -23.22 -6.50
C LYS A 688 -1.55 -22.41 -5.29
N THR A 689 -2.09 -21.24 -5.56
CA THR A 689 -2.66 -20.35 -4.54
C THR A 689 -4.03 -19.86 -4.99
N LEU A 690 -5.03 -19.97 -4.12
CA LEU A 690 -6.35 -19.39 -4.30
C LEU A 690 -6.61 -18.41 -3.16
N SER A 691 -6.89 -17.16 -3.47
CA SER A 691 -7.23 -16.12 -2.49
C SER A 691 -8.63 -15.60 -2.76
N TRP A 692 -9.45 -15.52 -1.72
CA TRP A 692 -10.78 -14.95 -1.73
C TRP A 692 -10.87 -13.82 -0.70
N ASP A 693 -11.12 -12.61 -1.17
CA ASP A 693 -11.34 -11.42 -0.34
C ASP A 693 -12.75 -10.91 -0.60
N SER A 694 -13.58 -10.85 0.45
CA SER A 694 -14.92 -10.27 0.40
C SER A 694 -15.03 -9.18 1.44
N ARG A 695 -15.57 -8.03 1.05
CA ARG A 695 -15.76 -6.86 1.91
C ARG A 695 -17.17 -6.37 1.76
N PHE A 696 -17.81 -6.13 2.90
CA PHE A 696 -19.11 -5.51 2.97
C PHE A 696 -19.04 -4.35 3.95
N SER A 697 -19.71 -3.25 3.61
CA SER A 697 -19.91 -2.15 4.54
C SER A 697 -21.33 -1.65 4.42
N LYS A 698 -21.96 -1.39 5.56
CA LYS A 698 -23.27 -0.76 5.67
C LYS A 698 -23.18 0.37 6.68
N THR A 699 -23.59 1.55 6.25
CA THR A 699 -23.75 2.70 7.14
C THR A 699 -25.24 2.99 7.39
N TYR A 700 -25.58 3.22 8.64
CA TYR A 700 -26.86 3.73 9.11
C TYR A 700 -26.62 5.16 9.59
N LYS A 701 -27.40 6.11 9.09
CA LYS A 701 -27.34 7.52 9.53
C LYS A 701 -28.71 7.90 10.08
N TRP A 702 -28.73 8.59 11.21
CA TRP A 702 -29.92 9.20 11.78
C TRP A 702 -29.54 10.56 12.37
N ASP A 703 -30.33 11.57 12.08
CA ASP A 703 -30.03 12.97 12.40
C ASP A 703 -28.60 13.40 11.97
N LYS A 704 -27.67 13.46 12.93
CA LYS A 704 -26.26 13.81 12.74
C LYS A 704 -25.32 12.69 13.21
N ASN A 705 -25.86 11.51 13.53
CA ASN A 705 -25.14 10.36 14.04
C ASN A 705 -24.93 9.32 12.94
N GLU A 706 -23.88 8.52 13.08
CA GLU A 706 -23.52 7.45 12.16
C GLU A 706 -23.24 6.15 12.92
N PHE A 707 -23.75 5.04 12.41
CA PHE A 707 -23.34 3.70 12.79
C PHE A 707 -22.95 2.92 11.54
N ARG A 708 -21.73 2.39 11.51
CA ARG A 708 -21.19 1.64 10.37
C ARG A 708 -20.76 0.26 10.81
N ILE A 709 -21.16 -0.75 10.05
CA ILE A 709 -20.71 -2.13 10.21
C ILE A 709 -19.99 -2.54 8.92
N SER A 710 -18.75 -3.01 9.06
CA SER A 710 -17.89 -3.41 7.94
C SER A 710 -17.23 -4.78 8.18
N PRO A 711 -17.95 -5.90 7.98
CA PRO A 711 -17.34 -7.22 7.96
C PRO A 711 -16.52 -7.42 6.68
N SER A 712 -15.36 -8.03 6.84
CA SER A 712 -14.57 -8.54 5.74
C SER A 712 -14.12 -9.96 6.01
N PHE A 713 -13.93 -10.71 4.94
CA PHE A 713 -13.52 -12.10 4.97
C PHE A 713 -12.38 -12.27 3.98
N LEU A 714 -11.19 -12.56 4.50
CA LEU A 714 -10.05 -12.95 3.70
C LEU A 714 -9.80 -14.44 3.94
N THR A 715 -9.74 -15.22 2.87
CA THR A 715 -9.34 -16.63 2.94
C THR A 715 -8.33 -16.91 1.85
N SER A 716 -7.26 -17.64 2.19
CA SER A 716 -6.34 -18.18 1.20
C SER A 716 -6.12 -19.67 1.39
N TYR A 717 -6.00 -20.36 0.27
CA TYR A 717 -5.57 -21.73 0.15
C TYR A 717 -4.26 -21.73 -0.63
N THR A 718 -3.23 -22.32 -0.05
CA THR A 718 -1.92 -22.44 -0.68
C THR A 718 -1.53 -23.91 -0.65
N HIS A 719 -1.22 -24.47 -1.80
CA HIS A 719 -0.62 -25.79 -1.92
C HIS A 719 0.77 -25.62 -2.51
N ARG A 720 1.77 -26.01 -1.72
CA ARG A 720 3.18 -25.92 -2.06
C ARG A 720 3.78 -27.31 -2.06
N LYS A 721 4.68 -27.51 -2.99
CA LYS A 721 5.63 -28.61 -2.98
C LYS A 721 7.03 -28.03 -2.90
N GLY A 722 7.92 -28.77 -2.26
CA GLY A 722 9.34 -28.47 -2.19
C GLY A 722 10.11 -29.72 -1.82
N PHE A 723 11.39 -29.56 -1.52
CA PHE A 723 12.24 -30.64 -1.05
C PHE A 723 12.78 -30.30 0.34
N VAL A 724 12.84 -31.31 1.20
CA VAL A 724 13.53 -31.26 2.48
C VAL A 724 14.28 -32.57 2.63
N ASP A 725 15.56 -32.48 2.88
CA ASP A 725 16.46 -33.63 3.02
C ASP A 725 16.37 -34.66 1.87
N GLY A 726 16.43 -34.18 0.63
CA GLY A 726 16.30 -35.00 -0.58
C GLY A 726 14.89 -35.54 -0.87
N VAL A 727 13.96 -35.44 0.09
CA VAL A 727 12.58 -35.94 -0.03
C VAL A 727 11.63 -34.82 -0.41
N GLN A 728 10.76 -35.07 -1.38
CA GLN A 728 9.73 -34.10 -1.75
C GLN A 728 8.68 -34.01 -0.65
N TYR A 729 8.37 -32.82 -0.16
CA TYR A 729 7.23 -32.58 0.72
C TYR A 729 6.10 -31.86 0.00
N THR A 730 4.89 -31.98 0.54
CA THR A 730 3.78 -31.08 0.24
C THR A 730 3.31 -30.39 1.51
N ASN A 731 3.03 -29.09 1.41
CA ASN A 731 2.44 -28.30 2.46
C ASN A 731 1.15 -27.65 1.95
N THR A 732 0.03 -27.96 2.59
CA THR A 732 -1.26 -27.33 2.30
C THR A 732 -1.66 -26.40 3.43
N ILE A 733 -1.68 -25.11 3.12
CA ILE A 733 -1.94 -24.03 4.07
C ILE A 733 -3.32 -23.43 3.81
N TYR A 734 -4.15 -23.37 4.84
CA TYR A 734 -5.40 -22.62 4.85
C TYR A 734 -5.25 -21.42 5.80
N ASN A 735 -5.44 -20.22 5.27
CA ASN A 735 -5.55 -19.01 6.06
C ASN A 735 -6.99 -18.52 6.04
N ILE A 736 -7.60 -18.33 7.20
CA ILE A 736 -8.97 -17.82 7.34
C ILE A 736 -8.93 -16.63 8.29
N ALA A 737 -9.20 -15.46 7.75
CA ALA A 737 -9.07 -14.19 8.47
C ALA A 737 -10.35 -13.34 8.39
N PRO A 738 -11.41 -13.68 9.17
CA PRO A 738 -12.56 -12.82 9.31
C PRO A 738 -12.20 -11.60 10.16
N LYS A 739 -12.69 -10.44 9.72
CA LYS A 739 -12.57 -9.17 10.43
C LYS A 739 -13.93 -8.50 10.50
N MET A 740 -14.24 -7.92 11.65
CA MET A 740 -15.40 -7.08 11.86
C MET A 740 -14.92 -5.72 12.32
N ILE A 741 -15.39 -4.66 11.68
CA ILE A 741 -15.20 -3.29 12.15
C ILE A 741 -16.58 -2.69 12.40
N VAL A 742 -16.76 -2.08 13.56
CA VAL A 742 -17.95 -1.34 13.96
C VAL A 742 -17.53 0.08 14.31
N ARG A 743 -18.23 1.07 13.76
CA ARG A 743 -18.04 2.48 14.11
C ARG A 743 -19.35 3.09 14.55
N LEU A 744 -19.32 3.84 15.64
CA LEU A 744 -20.44 4.63 16.15
C LEU A 744 -19.94 6.06 16.37
N ASN A 745 -20.50 7.00 15.63
CA ASN A 745 -20.27 8.41 15.80
C ASN A 745 -21.56 9.08 16.28
N LEU A 746 -21.59 9.46 17.55
CA LEU A 746 -22.60 10.32 18.13
C LEU A 746 -22.05 11.74 18.14
N ARG A 747 -22.59 12.60 17.28
CA ARG A 747 -22.00 13.92 17.03
C ARG A 747 -21.85 14.73 18.31
N ASP A 748 -20.66 15.30 18.49
CA ASP A 748 -20.28 16.14 19.64
C ASP A 748 -20.39 15.43 21.01
N ILE A 749 -20.53 14.10 21.02
CA ILE A 749 -20.67 13.27 22.22
C ILE A 749 -19.62 12.15 22.24
N LEU A 750 -19.62 11.27 21.23
CA LEU A 750 -18.82 10.05 21.20
C LEU A 750 -18.38 9.70 19.79
N ASP A 751 -17.12 9.31 19.62
CA ASP A 751 -16.64 8.55 18.46
C ASP A 751 -16.06 7.23 18.97
N LEU A 752 -16.63 6.11 18.55
CA LEU A 752 -16.23 4.78 18.96
C LEU A 752 -15.96 3.93 17.73
N THR A 753 -14.77 3.35 17.65
CA THR A 753 -14.40 2.36 16.64
C THR A 753 -13.96 1.08 17.34
N GLY A 754 -14.74 0.01 17.18
CA GLY A 754 -14.37 -1.34 17.58
C GLY A 754 -13.93 -2.15 16.37
N SER A 755 -12.91 -2.98 16.52
CA SER A 755 -12.58 -3.99 15.52
C SER A 755 -12.12 -5.29 16.17
N ALA A 756 -12.53 -6.39 15.56
CA ALA A 756 -12.09 -7.73 15.92
C ALA A 756 -11.56 -8.41 14.66
N ASN A 757 -10.33 -8.89 14.71
CA ASN A 757 -9.67 -9.60 13.61
C ASN A 757 -9.17 -10.94 14.14
N LEU A 758 -9.66 -12.02 13.56
CA LEU A 758 -9.19 -13.36 13.85
C LEU A 758 -8.38 -13.82 12.65
N ASN A 759 -7.23 -14.42 12.86
CA ASN A 759 -6.41 -15.00 11.81
C ASN A 759 -6.07 -16.44 12.19
N TYR A 760 -6.69 -17.39 11.49
CA TYR A 760 -6.43 -18.81 11.66
C TYR A 760 -5.55 -19.31 10.53
N ASN A 761 -4.44 -19.95 10.89
CA ASN A 761 -3.54 -20.61 9.96
C ASN A 761 -3.50 -22.12 10.28
N PHE A 762 -3.81 -22.93 9.27
CA PHE A 762 -3.74 -24.39 9.34
C PHE A 762 -2.76 -24.87 8.29
N SER A 763 -1.74 -25.61 8.70
CA SER A 763 -0.78 -26.22 7.80
C SER A 763 -0.89 -27.74 7.93
N ASN A 764 -1.04 -28.44 6.82
CA ASN A 764 -0.97 -29.90 6.76
C ASN A 764 0.26 -30.27 5.92
N TYR A 765 1.16 -31.05 6.53
CA TYR A 765 2.40 -31.46 5.93
C TYR A 765 2.34 -32.94 5.52
N THR A 766 3.24 -33.31 4.62
CA THR A 766 3.53 -34.70 4.23
C THR A 766 5.04 -34.85 4.24
N ASN A 767 5.55 -36.00 4.64
CA ASN A 767 6.99 -36.28 4.74
C ASN A 767 7.73 -35.41 5.77
N TYR A 768 7.07 -35.12 6.90
CA TYR A 768 7.66 -34.52 8.09
C TYR A 768 7.21 -35.30 9.32
N ARG A 769 7.97 -35.24 10.44
CA ARG A 769 7.53 -35.75 11.76
C ARG A 769 6.21 -35.13 12.27
N VAL A 770 5.83 -33.95 11.77
CA VAL A 770 4.62 -33.23 12.19
C VAL A 770 3.63 -33.17 11.04
N ASP A 771 2.51 -33.90 11.16
CA ASP A 771 1.50 -33.94 10.10
C ASP A 771 0.69 -32.64 9.97
N LYS A 772 0.47 -31.93 11.10
CA LYS A 772 -0.44 -30.78 11.16
C LYS A 772 0.01 -29.74 12.17
N THR A 773 -0.06 -28.47 11.81
CA THR A 773 0.10 -27.33 12.73
C THR A 773 -1.08 -26.38 12.64
N ARG A 774 -1.39 -25.73 13.77
CA ARG A 774 -2.48 -24.75 13.85
C ARG A 774 -2.01 -23.56 14.67
N ALA A 775 -2.19 -22.37 14.12
CA ALA A 775 -2.04 -21.13 14.85
C ALA A 775 -3.30 -20.28 14.72
N ALA A 776 -3.59 -19.53 15.78
CA ALA A 776 -4.63 -18.52 15.77
C ALA A 776 -4.08 -17.27 16.43
N GLN A 777 -4.23 -16.14 15.75
CA GLN A 777 -4.00 -14.82 16.33
C GLN A 777 -5.32 -14.06 16.36
N GLN A 778 -5.57 -13.37 17.46
CA GLN A 778 -6.77 -12.55 17.66
C GLN A 778 -6.31 -11.15 18.02
N ASN A 779 -6.76 -10.16 17.26
CA ASN A 779 -6.47 -8.76 17.49
C ASN A 779 -7.80 -8.04 17.70
N TYR A 780 -7.95 -7.43 18.87
CA TYR A 780 -9.10 -6.60 19.22
C TYR A 780 -8.62 -5.17 19.42
N THR A 781 -9.24 -4.21 18.74
CA THR A 781 -8.92 -2.79 18.89
C THR A 781 -10.18 -2.02 19.22
N ILE A 782 -10.09 -1.14 20.22
CA ILE A 782 -11.14 -0.20 20.59
C ILE A 782 -10.50 1.19 20.61
N GLY A 783 -10.91 2.06 19.70
CA GLY A 783 -10.64 3.49 19.73
C GLY A 783 -11.88 4.23 20.19
N MET A 784 -11.75 5.13 21.16
CA MET A 784 -12.86 5.88 21.72
C MET A 784 -12.46 7.34 21.97
N VAL A 785 -13.30 8.29 21.55
CA VAL A 785 -13.18 9.71 21.86
C VAL A 785 -14.49 10.22 22.45
N ASN A 786 -14.45 10.70 23.68
CA ASN A 786 -15.60 11.32 24.35
C ASN A 786 -15.43 12.83 24.38
N TYR A 787 -16.47 13.57 24.00
CA TYR A 787 -16.47 15.02 23.92
C TYR A 787 -17.26 15.64 25.07
N PHE A 788 -16.70 16.69 25.66
CA PHE A 788 -17.27 17.47 26.75
C PHE A 788 -17.12 18.97 26.45
N LEU A 789 -17.87 19.82 27.18
CA LEU A 789 -17.75 21.28 27.08
C LEU A 789 -17.80 21.81 25.63
N LYS A 790 -18.83 21.44 24.86
CA LYS A 790 -18.98 21.80 23.43
C LYS A 790 -17.77 21.38 22.56
N SER A 791 -17.24 20.19 22.85
CA SER A 791 -16.09 19.56 22.19
C SER A 791 -14.75 20.28 22.42
N ASN A 792 -14.66 21.16 23.41
CA ASN A 792 -13.40 21.80 23.80
C ASN A 792 -12.54 20.84 24.64
N LEU A 793 -13.16 20.10 25.57
CA LEU A 793 -12.49 19.06 26.33
C LEU A 793 -12.86 17.70 25.73
N TYR A 794 -11.89 16.83 25.49
CA TYR A 794 -12.16 15.47 25.04
C TYR A 794 -11.14 14.47 25.55
N PHE A 795 -11.62 13.26 25.80
CA PHE A 795 -10.83 12.13 26.27
C PHE A 795 -10.71 11.10 25.16
N SER A 796 -9.48 10.70 24.83
CA SER A 796 -9.21 9.68 23.83
C SER A 796 -8.63 8.44 24.49
N ASN A 797 -9.11 7.27 24.08
CA ASN A 797 -8.61 5.96 24.51
C ASN A 797 -8.40 5.08 23.29
N ASP A 798 -7.23 4.47 23.19
CA ASP A 798 -6.89 3.51 22.15
C ASP A 798 -6.39 2.24 22.84
N ILE A 799 -7.21 1.18 22.79
CA ILE A 799 -6.93 -0.11 23.41
C ILE A 799 -6.71 -1.12 22.29
N ASN A 800 -5.59 -1.84 22.35
CA ASN A 800 -5.29 -2.97 21.50
C ASN A 800 -5.00 -4.19 22.38
N VAL A 801 -5.66 -5.30 22.08
CA VAL A 801 -5.43 -6.59 22.72
C VAL A 801 -5.05 -7.59 21.66
N THR A 802 -3.84 -8.11 21.76
CA THR A 802 -3.33 -9.16 20.87
C THR A 802 -3.23 -10.46 21.66
N LYS A 803 -3.92 -11.49 21.20
CA LYS A 803 -3.87 -12.84 21.77
C LYS A 803 -3.35 -13.83 20.75
N ASN A 804 -2.27 -14.50 21.11
CA ASN A 804 -1.63 -15.53 20.30
C ASN A 804 -1.85 -16.89 20.96
N ASN A 805 -2.42 -17.85 20.20
CA ASN A 805 -2.56 -19.22 20.66
C ASN A 805 -1.33 -20.06 20.28
N ASN A 806 -1.07 -21.11 21.08
CA ASN A 806 -0.03 -22.12 20.86
C ASN A 806 1.44 -21.66 20.92
N ILE A 807 1.74 -20.44 21.38
CA ILE A 807 3.13 -19.98 21.59
C ILE A 807 3.86 -20.85 22.64
N SER A 808 5.17 -21.08 22.43
CA SER A 808 6.07 -21.87 23.28
C SER A 808 6.16 -21.30 24.70
N ALA A 809 6.58 -22.14 25.65
CA ALA A 809 6.80 -21.70 27.04
C ALA A 809 7.86 -20.59 27.09
N GLY A 810 7.65 -19.57 27.94
CA GLY A 810 8.55 -18.42 28.10
C GLY A 810 8.16 -17.15 27.34
N PHE A 811 7.15 -17.20 26.45
CA PHE A 811 6.62 -16.03 25.75
C PHE A 811 5.17 -15.73 26.18
N ASN A 812 4.81 -14.45 26.29
CA ASN A 812 3.46 -14.04 26.69
C ASN A 812 2.42 -14.24 25.57
N ARG A 813 1.36 -14.95 25.92
CA ARG A 813 0.26 -15.31 25.00
C ARG A 813 -0.74 -14.18 24.77
N THR A 814 -0.74 -13.16 25.61
CA THR A 814 -1.66 -12.03 25.49
C THR A 814 -0.92 -10.74 25.86
N SER A 815 -1.04 -9.74 24.99
CA SER A 815 -0.44 -8.41 25.15
C SER A 815 -1.57 -7.38 25.15
N TYR A 816 -1.58 -6.51 26.15
CA TYR A 816 -2.53 -5.41 26.29
C TYR A 816 -1.78 -4.10 26.09
N PHE A 817 -2.29 -3.27 25.20
CA PHE A 817 -1.74 -1.95 24.94
C PHE A 817 -2.87 -0.93 25.02
N TRP A 818 -2.78 -0.02 25.99
CA TRP A 818 -3.78 1.02 26.20
C TRP A 818 -3.10 2.37 26.24
N ASN A 819 -3.41 3.22 25.26
CA ASN A 819 -3.04 4.63 25.26
C ASN A 819 -4.24 5.48 25.66
N ALA A 820 -4.03 6.44 26.55
CA ALA A 820 -5.05 7.36 27.01
C ALA A 820 -4.57 8.80 26.88
N SER A 821 -5.48 9.73 26.58
CA SER A 821 -5.16 11.16 26.64
C SER A 821 -6.36 12.03 26.99
N VAL A 822 -6.06 13.14 27.67
CA VAL A 822 -6.98 14.24 27.94
C VAL A 822 -6.55 15.43 27.09
N ASN A 823 -7.49 16.04 26.39
CA ASN A 823 -7.21 17.08 25.41
C ASN A 823 -8.11 18.28 25.64
N TYR A 824 -7.53 19.48 25.74
CA TYR A 824 -8.27 20.72 25.90
C TYR A 824 -7.95 21.70 24.77
N LYS A 825 -8.95 22.01 23.96
CA LYS A 825 -8.90 23.01 22.88
C LYS A 825 -9.24 24.39 23.41
N PHE A 826 -8.37 25.36 23.15
CA PHE A 826 -8.53 26.77 23.52
C PHE A 826 -8.11 27.69 22.37
N TYR A 827 -8.18 29.00 22.60
CA TYR A 827 -7.84 30.04 21.61
C TYR A 827 -8.52 29.81 20.25
N LYS A 828 -9.86 29.93 20.22
CA LYS A 828 -10.69 29.67 19.02
C LYS A 828 -10.47 28.27 18.40
N LYS A 829 -10.16 27.27 19.24
CA LYS A 829 -9.83 25.88 18.87
C LYS A 829 -8.57 25.72 18.00
N GLN A 830 -7.70 26.74 17.97
CA GLN A 830 -6.43 26.68 17.26
C GLN A 830 -5.32 26.03 18.09
N MET A 831 -5.45 26.04 19.42
CA MET A 831 -4.47 25.42 20.32
C MET A 831 -5.10 24.26 21.07
N THR A 832 -4.34 23.19 21.27
CA THR A 832 -4.75 22.02 22.07
C THR A 832 -3.64 21.69 23.06
N LEU A 833 -3.97 21.72 24.35
CA LEU A 833 -3.15 21.14 25.39
C LEU A 833 -3.54 19.65 25.54
N ARG A 834 -2.56 18.76 25.48
CA ARG A 834 -2.75 17.31 25.59
C ARG A 834 -1.91 16.76 26.74
N PHE A 835 -2.53 16.01 27.62
CA PHE A 835 -1.83 15.12 28.54
C PHE A 835 -2.06 13.68 28.08
N ASN A 836 -1.01 12.93 27.77
CA ASN A 836 -1.11 11.56 27.29
C ASN A 836 -0.30 10.58 28.15
N ILE A 837 -0.83 9.37 28.26
CA ILE A 837 -0.22 8.22 28.89
C ILE A 837 -0.07 7.17 27.79
N ASN A 838 1.17 6.86 27.42
CA ASN A 838 1.46 5.73 26.54
C ASN A 838 1.56 4.46 27.38
N ASP A 839 0.95 3.36 26.95
CA ASP A 839 0.93 2.08 27.67
C ASP A 839 0.54 2.20 29.16
N VAL A 840 -0.71 2.60 29.42
CA VAL A 840 -1.29 2.79 30.76
C VAL A 840 -1.06 1.57 31.66
N LEU A 841 -1.19 0.36 31.09
CA LEU A 841 -1.05 -0.91 31.82
C LEU A 841 0.41 -1.33 32.03
N ASN A 842 1.37 -0.71 31.33
CA ASN A 842 2.78 -1.09 31.31
C ASN A 842 2.98 -2.57 30.96
N GLN A 843 2.20 -3.07 30.00
CA GLN A 843 2.17 -4.47 29.58
C GLN A 843 2.50 -4.64 28.10
N ARG A 844 2.93 -3.58 27.42
CA ARG A 844 3.26 -3.67 26.00
C ARG A 844 4.41 -4.65 25.79
N GLN A 845 4.13 -5.66 24.98
CA GLN A 845 5.12 -6.60 24.48
C GLN A 845 4.84 -6.91 23.01
N ASN A 846 5.90 -7.19 22.27
CA ASN A 846 5.83 -7.56 20.85
C ASN A 846 6.29 -9.01 20.66
N ALA A 847 5.43 -9.96 21.01
CA ALA A 847 5.66 -11.39 20.77
C ALA A 847 4.87 -11.86 19.55
N ILE A 848 5.56 -12.46 18.57
CA ILE A 848 5.00 -12.94 17.31
C ILE A 848 5.45 -14.39 17.09
N ARG A 849 4.52 -15.25 16.65
CA ARG A 849 4.83 -16.59 16.13
C ARG A 849 4.82 -16.59 14.61
N ASN A 850 5.92 -17.00 14.01
CA ASN A 850 6.06 -17.26 12.58
C ASN A 850 5.98 -18.76 12.31
N ILE A 851 5.10 -19.18 11.40
CA ILE A 851 5.03 -20.56 10.91
C ILE A 851 5.42 -20.55 9.43
N ARG A 852 6.41 -21.36 9.08
CA ARG A 852 6.90 -21.55 7.71
C ARG A 852 6.75 -23.00 7.28
N ASP A 853 7.26 -23.31 6.09
CA ASP A 853 7.13 -24.61 5.44
C ASP A 853 7.83 -25.73 6.22
N ASN A 854 8.93 -25.45 6.95
CA ASN A 854 9.67 -26.44 7.72
C ASN A 854 10.05 -25.98 9.13
N TYR A 855 9.49 -24.88 9.66
CA TYR A 855 9.79 -24.45 11.03
C TYR A 855 8.67 -23.61 11.67
N ILE A 856 8.69 -23.58 13.00
CA ILE A 856 7.96 -22.64 13.84
C ILE A 856 8.96 -21.80 14.61
N GLU A 857 8.77 -20.49 14.66
CA GLU A 857 9.61 -19.56 15.41
C GLU A 857 8.73 -18.63 16.24
N ASP A 858 9.02 -18.53 17.53
CA ASP A 858 8.52 -17.49 18.40
C ASP A 858 9.60 -16.42 18.57
N ARG A 859 9.21 -15.15 18.48
CA ARG A 859 10.12 -14.02 18.61
C ARG A 859 9.51 -12.92 19.46
N GLU A 860 10.31 -12.37 20.37
CA GLU A 860 10.03 -11.19 21.17
C GLU A 860 11.02 -10.08 20.81
N GLU A 861 10.55 -8.83 20.77
CA GLU A 861 11.36 -7.65 20.46
C GLU A 861 11.20 -6.55 21.51
N LEU A 862 12.26 -5.76 21.68
CA LEU A 862 12.26 -4.53 22.48
C LEU A 862 11.18 -3.55 21.99
N VAL A 863 10.45 -2.98 22.92
CA VAL A 863 9.40 -1.99 22.65
C VAL A 863 9.48 -0.81 23.62
N LEU A 864 9.05 0.36 23.14
CA LEU A 864 8.90 1.55 23.98
C LEU A 864 7.79 1.32 25.02
N LYS A 865 8.18 1.38 26.30
CA LYS A 865 7.33 1.17 27.49
C LYS A 865 6.53 2.43 27.87
N ARG A 866 5.88 2.38 29.04
CA ARG A 866 5.04 3.47 29.57
C ARG A 866 5.80 4.78 29.70
N TYR A 867 5.16 5.87 29.29
CA TYR A 867 5.61 7.23 29.59
C TYR A 867 4.40 8.19 29.68
N PHE A 868 4.59 9.29 30.40
CA PHE A 868 3.62 10.38 30.51
C PHE A 868 4.14 11.57 29.74
N MET A 869 3.29 12.31 29.05
CA MET A 869 3.72 13.48 28.28
C MET A 869 2.66 14.58 28.30
N LEU A 870 3.14 15.81 28.43
CA LEU A 870 2.35 17.01 28.21
C LEU A 870 2.78 17.60 26.87
N SER A 871 1.81 17.90 26.01
CA SER A 871 2.05 18.47 24.69
C SER A 871 1.17 19.68 24.40
N LEU A 872 1.75 20.68 23.74
CA LEU A 872 1.06 21.80 23.12
C LEU A 872 1.04 21.59 21.61
N MET A 873 -0.16 21.58 21.02
CA MET A 873 -0.36 21.56 19.57
C MET A 873 -1.02 22.87 19.14
N MET A 874 -0.45 23.53 18.14
CA MET A 874 -0.94 24.81 17.61
C MET A 874 -1.19 24.69 16.11
N ASN A 875 -2.40 25.00 15.66
CA ASN A 875 -2.82 24.97 14.26
C ASN A 875 -3.21 26.38 13.81
N LEU A 876 -2.25 27.12 13.26
CA LEU A 876 -2.37 28.52 12.87
C LEU A 876 -2.62 28.60 11.36
N ASN A 877 -3.86 28.87 10.97
CA ASN A 877 -4.27 28.89 9.57
C ASN A 877 -4.85 30.25 9.20
N LYS A 878 -4.37 30.85 8.10
CA LYS A 878 -4.89 32.08 7.53
C LYS A 878 -5.12 31.89 6.03
N PHE A 879 -6.39 31.90 5.63
CA PHE A 879 -6.82 31.78 4.23
C PHE A 879 -7.73 32.95 3.87
N GLY A 880 -7.63 33.42 2.63
CA GLY A 880 -8.37 34.57 2.14
C GLY A 880 -7.68 35.89 2.51
N GLY A 881 -7.15 36.57 1.49
CA GLY A 881 -6.57 37.91 1.54
C GLY A 881 -6.68 38.56 0.16
N LYS A 882 -6.81 39.89 0.09
CA LYS A 882 -6.76 40.62 -1.19
C LYS A 882 -5.42 40.32 -1.87
N LYS A 883 -5.44 40.19 -3.21
CA LYS A 883 -4.22 40.17 -4.03
C LYS A 883 -3.38 41.38 -3.61
N SER A 884 -2.19 41.12 -3.06
CA SER A 884 -1.13 42.13 -3.01
C SER A 884 -0.45 42.18 -4.34
#